data_AF-A0A964JR25-F1
#
_entry.id   AF-A0A964JR25-F1
#
_cell.length_a   1.000
_cell.length_b   1.000
_cell.length_c   1.000
_cell.angle_alpha   90.00
_cell.angle_beta   90.00
_cell.angle_gamma   90.00
#
_symmetry.space_group_name_H-M   'P 1'
#
loop_
_entity.id
_entity.type
_entity.pdbx_description
1 polymer ?
#
loop_
_entity_poly.entity_id
_entity_poly.type
_entity_poly.pdbx_seq_one_letter_code
_entity_poly.pdbx_strand_id
1 'polypeptide(L)'
;MILHALKVVVLAGGGSPDLNYHSHLVHVESLVKLLDDRGVPRQDVAVFFADGSHPKADRVVVRGEPVPGEWVLEGTPLDAATRPLPDLVNTEVKGLDLRPATHAALVSHLSQLGKTMGAGDTLLIAVTDHGMADPEHERDTRILLWDSKAWSRTAFERDLAVLGPDVKLVMWMSQCFSGGFADVSVHRKNTCGAFSANDDSVAYGCFSELAVRPTLGHFMQVLDGLKATGSLRGASDWAVLTDDTPDVPHLTSDTYTSDALFDEAESRQRSVDALVDEGLLIAAADPSAEDTLSLRLAAKLITAYGLGPVTNQSELTALIGRISDLQHQAQTWNELWTPTLDTLREAVSRDVVLKIDERSGQAARATLRRGLIEQLAARTRELPGFESRIVNVYDHQRQSGKIADELEIKRAAASRVYDLFGRVAGPRVLPATTRQRLSELRACEATPLLPASTSPASPVVSPSRTVAELEVDVAGDRPGFYGVRYSDPPHPKRGQPALPQGPVTVNWIAPGGPAALSGLRLGDRVIAVDEIPLGRKGEFRESAFLSKGGQRRRLTVERDGAKLVLEIGVLPFPLSDRPPELGERVPLLPLRALDGLLPGIGTGRRVVLVFWATWCGPCKRSLPLLKRFAEKNAMDVIAVTTEDEGTVRSFLKKFGPFPFPIALDEDGKTSKLFEVEGTPRFIHLDGEGFFVDSGSGFGGEIPLRDVSGVR
;
A
#
# COMPACT_ATOMS: atom_id res chain seq x y z
N MET A 1 -11.46 -49.92 7.22
CA MET A 1 -10.77 -48.62 7.05
C MET A 1 -11.77 -47.56 7.41
N ILE A 2 -11.51 -46.78 8.47
CA ILE A 2 -12.33 -45.60 8.77
C ILE A 2 -11.98 -44.59 7.68
N LEU A 3 -12.93 -44.27 6.80
CA LEU A 3 -12.79 -43.16 5.87
C LEU A 3 -12.86 -41.89 6.72
N HIS A 4 -11.71 -41.25 6.95
CA HIS A 4 -11.66 -39.95 7.61
C HIS A 4 -12.46 -38.94 6.78
N ALA A 5 -13.37 -38.21 7.44
CA ALA A 5 -14.30 -37.32 6.75
C ALA A 5 -13.67 -35.92 6.56
N LEU A 6 -13.79 -35.37 5.35
CA LEU A 6 -13.57 -33.95 5.10
C LEU A 6 -14.88 -33.20 5.29
N LYS A 7 -14.88 -32.20 6.18
CA LYS A 7 -15.94 -31.21 6.33
C LYS A 7 -15.43 -29.87 5.81
N VAL A 8 -16.27 -29.09 5.13
CA VAL A 8 -15.91 -27.79 4.58
C VAL A 8 -16.86 -26.73 5.09
N VAL A 9 -16.31 -25.67 5.67
CA VAL A 9 -17.01 -24.44 6.02
C VAL A 9 -16.48 -23.33 5.13
N VAL A 10 -17.35 -22.65 4.41
CA VAL A 10 -17.00 -21.48 3.58
C VAL A 10 -17.64 -20.25 4.20
N LEU A 11 -16.86 -19.18 4.38
CA LEU A 11 -17.30 -17.88 4.89
C LEU A 11 -17.02 -16.80 3.85
N ALA A 12 -18.05 -16.04 3.48
CA ALA A 12 -17.98 -14.97 2.50
C ALA A 12 -19.11 -13.95 2.68
N GLY A 13 -19.08 -12.90 1.87
CA GLY A 13 -20.23 -12.03 1.64
C GLY A 13 -20.22 -10.69 2.38
N GLY A 14 -19.09 -10.27 2.94
CA GLY A 14 -18.90 -8.91 3.46
C GLY A 14 -19.65 -8.61 4.76
N GLY A 15 -19.54 -7.36 5.21
CA GLY A 15 -20.21 -6.87 6.41
C GLY A 15 -21.54 -6.14 6.18
N SER A 16 -21.87 -5.87 4.92
CA SER A 16 -23.03 -5.10 4.47
C SER A 16 -23.20 -5.24 2.96
N PRO A 17 -24.37 -4.86 2.38
CA PRO A 17 -24.58 -4.98 0.94
C PRO A 17 -23.54 -4.27 0.09
N ASP A 18 -23.09 -3.08 0.52
CA ASP A 18 -22.07 -2.28 -0.16
C ASP A 18 -20.67 -2.91 -0.16
N LEU A 19 -20.41 -3.84 0.77
CA LEU A 19 -19.16 -4.58 0.89
C LEU A 19 -19.26 -6.02 0.36
N ASN A 20 -20.44 -6.47 -0.07
CA ASN A 20 -20.62 -7.80 -0.64
C ASN A 20 -20.42 -7.78 -2.15
N TYR A 21 -19.17 -7.96 -2.56
CA TYR A 21 -18.80 -7.89 -3.97
C TYR A 21 -19.14 -9.16 -4.74
N HIS A 22 -19.29 -9.01 -6.06
CA HIS A 22 -19.60 -10.13 -6.94
C HIS A 22 -18.50 -11.21 -6.95
N SER A 23 -17.22 -10.87 -6.75
CA SER A 23 -16.15 -11.88 -6.73
C SER A 23 -16.33 -12.91 -5.62
N HIS A 24 -16.77 -12.49 -4.42
CA HIS A 24 -16.99 -13.39 -3.30
C HIS A 24 -17.94 -14.52 -3.68
N LEU A 25 -18.99 -14.20 -4.45
CA LEU A 25 -19.90 -15.21 -4.99
C LEU A 25 -19.20 -16.12 -6.01
N VAL A 26 -18.44 -15.55 -6.95
CA VAL A 26 -17.69 -16.32 -7.96
C VAL A 26 -16.70 -17.29 -7.31
N HIS A 27 -16.02 -16.85 -6.24
CA HIS A 27 -15.11 -17.67 -5.43
C HIS A 27 -15.85 -18.87 -4.82
N VAL A 28 -16.98 -18.61 -4.16
CA VAL A 28 -17.80 -19.65 -3.53
C VAL A 28 -18.37 -20.62 -4.56
N GLU A 29 -18.92 -20.14 -5.67
CA GLU A 29 -19.43 -20.98 -6.76
C GLU A 29 -18.33 -21.87 -7.35
N SER A 30 -17.14 -21.30 -7.54
CA SER A 30 -15.98 -22.02 -8.10
C SER A 30 -15.45 -23.08 -7.14
N LEU A 31 -15.40 -22.80 -5.83
CA LEU A 31 -15.03 -23.78 -4.81
C LEU A 31 -16.08 -24.90 -4.70
N VAL A 32 -17.36 -24.56 -4.59
CA VAL A 32 -18.45 -25.54 -4.53
C VAL A 32 -18.43 -26.45 -5.75
N LYS A 33 -18.20 -25.90 -6.94
CA LYS A 33 -18.03 -26.69 -8.16
C LYS A 33 -16.83 -27.66 -8.07
N LEU A 34 -15.68 -27.19 -7.58
CA LEU A 34 -14.51 -28.07 -7.39
C LEU A 34 -14.82 -29.22 -6.42
N LEU A 35 -15.50 -28.94 -5.32
CA LEU A 35 -15.88 -29.94 -4.31
C LEU A 35 -16.82 -31.00 -4.92
N ASP A 36 -17.81 -30.58 -5.71
CA ASP A 36 -18.70 -31.49 -6.45
C ASP A 36 -17.95 -32.37 -7.44
N ASP A 37 -17.10 -31.75 -8.28
CA ASP A 37 -16.32 -32.46 -9.30
C ASP A 37 -15.37 -33.50 -8.66
N ARG A 38 -15.03 -33.33 -7.37
CA ARG A 38 -14.20 -34.24 -6.57
C ARG A 38 -14.99 -35.17 -5.67
N GLY A 39 -16.32 -35.15 -5.74
CA GLY A 39 -17.19 -36.07 -5.02
C GLY A 39 -17.32 -35.80 -3.52
N VAL A 40 -17.03 -34.57 -3.07
CA VAL A 40 -17.28 -34.16 -1.68
C VAL A 40 -18.80 -34.06 -1.48
N PRO A 41 -19.41 -34.78 -0.52
CA PRO A 41 -20.85 -34.74 -0.34
C PRO A 41 -21.35 -33.34 0.06
N ARG A 42 -22.42 -32.86 -0.58
CA ARG A 42 -23.00 -31.53 -0.29
C ARG A 42 -23.41 -31.33 1.18
N GLN A 43 -23.79 -32.41 1.87
CA GLN A 43 -24.11 -32.38 3.31
C GLN A 43 -22.89 -32.09 4.21
N ASP A 44 -21.68 -32.26 3.67
CA ASP A 44 -20.41 -32.01 4.35
C ASP A 44 -19.87 -30.61 4.04
N VAL A 45 -20.59 -29.82 3.23
CA VAL A 45 -20.25 -28.45 2.84
C VAL A 45 -21.28 -27.49 3.43
N ALA A 46 -20.83 -26.57 4.28
CA ALA A 46 -21.64 -25.49 4.83
C ALA A 46 -21.12 -24.13 4.32
N VAL A 47 -21.98 -23.36 3.66
CA VAL A 47 -21.64 -22.02 3.17
C VAL A 47 -22.38 -20.98 3.99
N PHE A 48 -21.60 -20.08 4.59
CA PHE A 48 -22.04 -18.88 5.28
C PHE A 48 -21.77 -17.70 4.37
N PHE A 49 -22.82 -17.07 3.87
CA PHE A 49 -22.71 -16.01 2.88
C PHE A 49 -23.70 -14.89 3.22
N ALA A 50 -23.21 -13.67 3.45
CA ALA A 50 -24.05 -12.47 3.65
C ALA A 50 -25.28 -12.71 4.57
N ASP A 51 -26.50 -12.35 4.13
CA ASP A 51 -27.75 -12.60 4.88
C ASP A 51 -28.31 -14.02 4.71
N GLY A 52 -27.58 -14.92 4.04
CA GLY A 52 -27.95 -16.30 3.82
C GLY A 52 -28.98 -16.45 2.71
N SER A 53 -30.09 -17.14 2.99
CA SER A 53 -31.17 -17.34 2.01
C SER A 53 -32.27 -16.27 2.12
N HIS A 54 -31.96 -15.11 2.73
CA HIS A 54 -32.93 -14.05 2.90
C HIS A 54 -33.21 -13.39 1.53
N PRO A 55 -34.47 -13.05 1.19
CA PRO A 55 -34.81 -12.59 -0.16
C PRO A 55 -34.41 -11.14 -0.48
N LYS A 56 -33.61 -10.48 0.37
CA LYS A 56 -33.25 -9.07 0.16
C LYS A 56 -32.01 -8.99 -0.70
N ALA A 57 -31.95 -7.96 -1.54
CA ALA A 57 -30.74 -7.68 -2.28
C ALA A 57 -29.61 -7.31 -1.32
N ASP A 58 -28.52 -8.05 -1.41
CA ASP A 58 -27.44 -8.09 -0.44
C ASP A 58 -26.07 -8.07 -1.11
N ARG A 59 -25.99 -8.14 -2.45
CA ARG A 59 -24.76 -8.15 -3.23
C ARG A 59 -24.66 -6.95 -4.17
N VAL A 60 -23.54 -6.25 -4.14
CA VAL A 60 -23.21 -5.22 -5.13
C VAL A 60 -22.74 -5.86 -6.44
N VAL A 61 -23.37 -5.42 -7.53
CA VAL A 61 -22.96 -5.73 -8.90
C VAL A 61 -22.89 -4.42 -9.68
N VAL A 62 -21.74 -4.14 -10.27
CA VAL A 62 -21.61 -3.00 -11.19
C VAL A 62 -21.74 -3.50 -12.61
N ARG A 63 -22.77 -3.00 -13.29
CA ARG A 63 -23.03 -3.25 -14.70
C ARG A 63 -22.46 -2.10 -15.53
N GLY A 64 -21.29 -2.28 -16.10
CA GLY A 64 -20.80 -1.37 -17.12
C GLY A 64 -19.34 -1.62 -17.48
N GLU A 65 -19.07 -1.82 -18.76
CA GLU A 65 -17.73 -1.61 -19.30
C GLU A 65 -17.38 -0.12 -19.14
N PRO A 66 -16.10 0.21 -18.86
CA PRO A 66 -15.62 1.59 -18.86
C PRO A 66 -16.04 2.31 -20.13
N VAL A 67 -16.57 3.52 -20.00
CA VAL A 67 -16.98 4.30 -21.18
C VAL A 67 -15.75 5.00 -21.75
N PRO A 68 -15.38 4.80 -23.03
CA PRO A 68 -14.22 5.48 -23.61
C PRO A 68 -14.30 7.00 -23.43
N GLY A 69 -13.25 7.59 -22.87
CA GLY A 69 -13.18 9.04 -22.60
C GLY A 69 -13.80 9.49 -21.27
N GLU A 70 -14.30 8.57 -20.44
CA GLU A 70 -14.87 8.94 -19.14
C GLU A 70 -13.86 9.56 -18.17
N TRP A 71 -12.57 9.33 -18.40
CA TRP A 71 -11.49 9.95 -17.64
C TRP A 71 -11.54 11.49 -17.70
N VAL A 72 -12.21 12.11 -18.67
CA VAL A 72 -12.40 13.57 -18.71
C VAL A 72 -13.35 14.05 -17.60
N LEU A 73 -14.19 13.15 -17.07
CA LEU A 73 -15.14 13.44 -16.01
C LEU A 73 -14.59 13.20 -14.61
N GLU A 74 -13.76 12.18 -14.43
CA GLU A 74 -13.27 11.73 -13.11
C GLU A 74 -12.84 12.88 -12.21
N GLY A 75 -13.29 12.87 -10.95
CA GLY A 75 -12.95 13.91 -9.96
C GLY A 75 -13.71 15.23 -10.14
N THR A 76 -14.46 15.43 -11.23
CA THR A 76 -15.32 16.61 -11.41
C THR A 76 -16.66 16.46 -10.69
N PRO A 77 -17.36 17.56 -10.37
CA PRO A 77 -18.73 17.50 -9.87
C PRO A 77 -19.70 16.79 -10.82
N LEU A 78 -19.42 16.80 -12.13
CA LEU A 78 -20.25 16.14 -13.14
C LEU A 78 -20.11 14.61 -13.08
N ASP A 79 -18.93 14.10 -12.72
CA ASP A 79 -18.73 12.67 -12.50
C ASP A 79 -19.61 12.16 -11.36
N ALA A 80 -19.52 12.78 -10.18
CA ALA A 80 -20.37 12.41 -9.04
C ALA A 80 -21.87 12.45 -9.37
N ALA A 81 -22.30 13.44 -10.17
CA ALA A 81 -23.70 13.60 -10.56
C ALA A 81 -24.17 12.56 -11.60
N THR A 82 -23.27 12.04 -12.44
CA THR A 82 -23.61 11.16 -13.56
C THR A 82 -23.12 9.72 -13.40
N ARG A 83 -22.30 9.43 -12.38
CA ARG A 83 -21.77 8.11 -12.09
C ARG A 83 -22.93 7.11 -11.90
N PRO A 84 -22.90 5.95 -12.60
CA PRO A 84 -23.88 4.90 -12.36
C PRO A 84 -23.88 4.49 -10.89
N LEU A 85 -25.07 4.28 -10.33
CA LEU A 85 -25.19 3.66 -9.02
C LEU A 85 -24.95 2.15 -9.17
N PRO A 86 -24.27 1.50 -8.20
CA PRO A 86 -24.17 0.05 -8.18
C PRO A 86 -25.56 -0.58 -8.06
N ASP A 87 -25.80 -1.68 -8.77
CA ASP A 87 -27.02 -2.47 -8.61
C ASP A 87 -26.84 -3.40 -7.41
N LEU A 88 -27.88 -3.48 -6.57
CA LEU A 88 -27.98 -4.53 -5.56
C LEU A 88 -28.82 -5.68 -6.10
N VAL A 89 -28.31 -6.89 -5.95
CA VAL A 89 -29.03 -8.13 -6.28
C VAL A 89 -28.97 -9.10 -5.11
N ASN A 90 -29.88 -10.07 -5.09
CA ASN A 90 -29.85 -11.15 -4.11
C ASN A 90 -28.71 -12.14 -4.43
N THR A 91 -28.06 -12.66 -3.40
CA THR A 91 -27.10 -13.76 -3.51
C THR A 91 -27.85 -15.08 -3.59
N GLU A 92 -27.56 -15.86 -4.63
CA GLU A 92 -28.08 -17.22 -4.78
C GLU A 92 -26.97 -18.12 -5.32
N VAL A 93 -26.77 -19.27 -4.68
CA VAL A 93 -25.87 -20.34 -5.18
C VAL A 93 -26.73 -21.55 -5.54
N LYS A 94 -26.67 -21.97 -6.80
CA LYS A 94 -27.54 -23.04 -7.30
C LYS A 94 -27.34 -24.35 -6.50
N GLY A 95 -28.44 -24.87 -5.95
CA GLY A 95 -28.45 -26.16 -5.25
C GLY A 95 -27.83 -26.15 -3.86
N LEU A 96 -27.73 -24.98 -3.23
CA LEU A 96 -27.20 -24.83 -1.88
C LEU A 96 -28.05 -23.87 -1.04
N ASP A 97 -28.40 -24.29 0.17
CA ASP A 97 -29.04 -23.41 1.15
C ASP A 97 -27.96 -22.58 1.86
N LEU A 98 -27.94 -21.28 1.58
CA LEU A 98 -27.00 -20.34 2.18
C LEU A 98 -27.40 -20.01 3.61
N ARG A 99 -26.42 -20.03 4.51
CA ARG A 99 -26.58 -19.64 5.92
C ARG A 99 -26.10 -18.21 6.12
N PRO A 100 -26.71 -17.43 7.04
CA PRO A 100 -26.27 -16.06 7.30
C PRO A 100 -24.86 -16.06 7.90
N ALA A 101 -23.95 -15.26 7.34
CA ALA A 101 -22.56 -15.09 7.76
C ALA A 101 -22.43 -14.28 9.05
N THR A 102 -23.03 -14.81 10.13
CA THR A 102 -23.06 -14.19 11.45
C THR A 102 -22.34 -15.06 12.47
N HIS A 103 -21.78 -14.44 13.50
CA HIS A 103 -21.01 -15.13 14.54
C HIS A 103 -21.84 -16.23 15.21
N ALA A 104 -23.10 -15.95 15.53
CA ALA A 104 -24.00 -16.91 16.17
C ALA A 104 -24.27 -18.15 15.30
N ALA A 105 -24.46 -17.96 13.99
CA ALA A 105 -24.71 -19.07 13.07
C ALA A 105 -23.45 -19.94 12.89
N LEU A 106 -22.27 -19.30 12.77
CA LEU A 106 -20.98 -19.98 12.68
C LEU A 106 -20.69 -20.82 13.93
N VAL A 107 -20.78 -20.23 15.13
CA VAL A 107 -20.53 -20.94 16.40
C VAL A 107 -21.53 -22.07 16.62
N SER A 108 -22.80 -21.87 16.26
CA SER A 108 -23.80 -22.94 16.33
C SER A 108 -23.43 -24.14 15.46
N HIS A 109 -22.94 -23.90 14.25
CA HIS A 109 -22.51 -24.97 13.35
C HIS A 109 -21.21 -25.64 13.80
N LEU A 110 -20.21 -24.88 14.24
CA LEU A 110 -18.98 -25.44 14.83
C LEU A 110 -19.30 -26.36 16.02
N SER A 111 -20.27 -25.98 16.86
CA SER A 111 -20.74 -26.80 17.97
C SER A 111 -21.42 -28.10 17.53
N GLN A 112 -22.05 -28.13 16.35
CA GLN A 112 -22.61 -29.37 15.77
C GLN A 112 -21.50 -30.27 15.21
N LEU A 113 -20.52 -29.67 14.53
CA LEU A 113 -19.34 -30.39 14.05
C LEU A 113 -18.56 -31.02 15.21
N GLY A 114 -18.35 -30.30 16.31
CA GLY A 114 -17.66 -30.83 17.50
C GLY A 114 -18.33 -32.05 18.14
N LYS A 115 -19.62 -32.29 17.87
CA LYS A 115 -20.34 -33.50 18.33
C LYS A 115 -20.16 -34.72 17.41
N THR A 116 -19.73 -34.50 16.17
CA THR A 116 -19.74 -35.51 15.11
C THR A 116 -18.36 -35.83 14.56
N MET A 117 -17.43 -34.87 14.59
CA MET A 117 -16.05 -35.04 14.14
C MET A 117 -15.19 -35.66 15.23
N GLY A 118 -14.33 -36.60 14.84
CA GLY A 118 -13.41 -37.30 15.73
C GLY A 118 -11.96 -37.22 15.26
N ALA A 119 -11.10 -37.98 15.92
CA ALA A 119 -9.68 -38.04 15.61
C ALA A 119 -9.43 -38.46 14.14
N GLY A 120 -8.62 -37.67 13.44
CA GLY A 120 -8.26 -37.90 12.03
C GLY A 120 -9.24 -37.30 11.02
N ASP A 121 -10.42 -36.84 11.43
CA ASP A 121 -11.28 -36.05 10.54
C ASP A 121 -10.65 -34.67 10.26
N THR A 122 -10.95 -34.11 9.09
CA THR A 122 -10.40 -32.83 8.64
C THR A 122 -11.52 -31.81 8.45
N LEU A 123 -11.38 -30.63 9.07
CA LEU A 123 -12.20 -29.46 8.81
C LEU A 123 -11.40 -28.47 7.96
N LEU A 124 -11.89 -28.17 6.77
CA LEU A 124 -11.42 -27.04 5.96
C LEU A 124 -12.30 -25.83 6.25
N ILE A 125 -11.70 -24.73 6.72
CA ILE A 125 -12.37 -23.42 6.81
C ILE A 125 -11.80 -22.53 5.70
N ALA A 126 -12.60 -22.26 4.67
CA ALA A 126 -12.26 -21.37 3.58
C ALA A 126 -12.93 -20.00 3.79
N VAL A 127 -12.14 -18.93 3.78
CA VAL A 127 -12.61 -17.54 3.96
C VAL A 127 -12.27 -16.75 2.70
N THR A 128 -13.28 -16.07 2.14
CA THR A 128 -13.14 -15.07 1.08
C THR A 128 -13.99 -13.88 1.45
N ASP A 129 -13.41 -12.98 2.24
CA ASP A 129 -14.14 -11.87 2.85
C ASP A 129 -13.22 -10.68 3.15
N HIS A 130 -13.78 -9.65 3.77
CA HIS A 130 -13.04 -8.50 4.27
C HIS A 130 -12.40 -8.79 5.62
N GLY A 131 -11.17 -8.31 5.78
CA GLY A 131 -10.44 -8.38 7.03
C GLY A 131 -10.12 -7.00 7.58
N MET A 132 -9.94 -6.90 8.89
CA MET A 132 -9.58 -5.66 9.59
C MET A 132 -8.41 -5.90 10.54
N ALA A 133 -7.47 -4.97 10.55
CA ALA A 133 -6.47 -4.87 11.60
C ALA A 133 -7.12 -4.45 12.93
N ASP A 134 -6.43 -4.74 14.03
CA ASP A 134 -6.77 -4.21 15.36
C ASP A 134 -5.67 -3.23 15.80
N PRO A 135 -5.96 -1.91 15.86
CA PRO A 135 -4.95 -0.92 16.20
C PRO A 135 -4.47 -0.99 17.66
N GLU A 136 -5.20 -1.70 18.54
CA GLU A 136 -4.81 -1.90 19.95
C GLU A 136 -4.06 -3.23 20.16
N HIS A 137 -4.27 -4.20 19.27
CA HIS A 137 -3.70 -5.54 19.36
C HIS A 137 -3.23 -6.00 17.97
N GLU A 138 -2.01 -5.65 17.59
CA GLU A 138 -1.50 -5.81 16.21
C GLU A 138 -1.70 -7.21 15.62
N ARG A 139 -1.63 -8.29 16.43
CA ARG A 139 -1.87 -9.67 15.99
C ARG A 139 -3.29 -10.20 16.15
N ASP A 140 -4.23 -9.48 16.79
CA ASP A 140 -5.64 -9.92 16.93
C ASP A 140 -6.52 -9.45 15.77
N THR A 141 -6.09 -9.76 14.54
CA THR A 141 -6.80 -9.38 13.32
C THR A 141 -8.19 -10.02 13.24
N ARG A 142 -9.07 -9.48 12.38
CA ARG A 142 -10.51 -9.78 12.44
C ARG A 142 -11.10 -10.08 11.08
N ILE A 143 -12.02 -11.03 11.02
CA ILE A 143 -12.90 -11.27 9.85
C ILE A 143 -14.15 -10.41 10.01
N LEU A 144 -14.53 -9.66 9.00
CA LEU A 144 -15.79 -8.91 8.98
C LEU A 144 -16.97 -9.88 8.77
N LEU A 145 -18.07 -9.68 9.50
CA LEU A 145 -19.27 -10.50 9.43
C LEU A 145 -20.49 -9.65 9.06
N TRP A 146 -21.50 -10.30 8.47
CA TRP A 146 -22.66 -9.65 7.84
C TRP A 146 -23.52 -8.79 8.78
N ASP A 147 -23.49 -9.03 10.10
CA ASP A 147 -24.16 -8.19 11.09
C ASP A 147 -23.35 -6.95 11.50
N SER A 148 -22.43 -6.52 10.62
CA SER A 148 -21.45 -5.45 10.83
C SER A 148 -20.61 -5.64 12.11
N LYS A 149 -20.45 -6.90 12.53
CA LYS A 149 -19.54 -7.29 13.62
C LYS A 149 -18.26 -7.86 13.04
N ALA A 150 -17.30 -8.09 13.93
CA ALA A 150 -16.04 -8.70 13.58
C ALA A 150 -15.80 -9.95 14.42
N TRP A 151 -15.23 -10.99 13.82
CA TRP A 151 -14.74 -12.17 14.52
C TRP A 151 -13.23 -12.06 14.67
N SER A 152 -12.76 -11.67 15.87
CA SER A 152 -11.32 -11.56 16.11
C SER A 152 -10.66 -12.93 16.14
N ARG A 153 -9.37 -12.98 15.81
CA ARG A 153 -8.54 -14.18 15.86
C ARG A 153 -8.62 -14.90 17.22
N THR A 154 -8.56 -14.17 18.33
CA THR A 154 -8.69 -14.73 19.69
C THR A 154 -10.07 -15.34 19.92
N ALA A 155 -11.13 -14.66 19.47
CA ALA A 155 -12.49 -15.18 19.57
C ALA A 155 -12.67 -16.43 18.69
N PHE A 156 -12.15 -16.41 17.47
CA PHE A 156 -12.13 -17.52 16.53
C PHE A 156 -11.44 -18.75 17.13
N GLU A 157 -10.24 -18.56 17.70
CA GLU A 157 -9.49 -19.63 18.39
C GLU A 157 -10.30 -20.25 19.54
N ARG A 158 -10.89 -19.41 20.40
CA ARG A 158 -11.73 -19.85 21.51
C ARG A 158 -12.94 -20.65 21.02
N ASP A 159 -13.60 -20.17 19.97
CA ASP A 159 -14.82 -20.79 19.46
C ASP A 159 -14.52 -22.13 18.75
N LEU A 160 -13.32 -22.32 18.22
CA LEU A 160 -12.83 -23.59 17.67
C LEU A 160 -12.49 -24.64 18.73
N ALA A 161 -12.35 -24.25 20.00
CA ALA A 161 -12.04 -25.18 21.10
C ALA A 161 -13.14 -26.25 21.33
N VAL A 162 -14.32 -26.06 20.74
CA VAL A 162 -15.39 -27.07 20.71
C VAL A 162 -15.03 -28.30 19.87
N LEU A 163 -14.06 -28.17 18.96
CA LEU A 163 -13.52 -29.28 18.18
C LEU A 163 -12.46 -30.01 19.00
N GLY A 164 -12.49 -31.35 18.99
CA GLY A 164 -11.46 -32.14 19.65
C GLY A 164 -10.04 -31.81 19.15
N PRO A 165 -9.00 -31.93 20.00
CA PRO A 165 -7.62 -31.57 19.64
C PRO A 165 -7.02 -32.43 18.52
N ASP A 166 -7.60 -33.61 18.27
CA ASP A 166 -7.19 -34.55 17.22
C ASP A 166 -7.95 -34.36 15.89
N VAL A 167 -8.91 -33.42 15.85
CA VAL A 167 -9.52 -32.98 14.59
C VAL A 167 -8.52 -32.08 13.88
N LYS A 168 -8.21 -32.41 12.63
CA LYS A 168 -7.31 -31.58 11.83
C LYS A 168 -8.06 -30.36 11.32
N LEU A 169 -7.51 -29.17 11.58
CA LEU A 169 -8.04 -27.91 11.08
C LEU A 169 -7.12 -27.36 9.99
N VAL A 170 -7.69 -27.11 8.83
CA VAL A 170 -7.00 -26.51 7.69
C VAL A 170 -7.72 -25.20 7.37
N MET A 171 -7.00 -24.09 7.46
CA MET A 171 -7.53 -22.75 7.18
C MET A 171 -7.04 -22.28 5.81
N TRP A 172 -7.95 -21.79 5.00
CA TRP A 172 -7.60 -21.11 3.77
C TRP A 172 -8.26 -19.75 3.80
N MET A 173 -7.48 -18.70 4.02
CA MET A 173 -8.01 -17.36 4.27
C MET A 173 -7.52 -16.39 3.20
N SER A 174 -8.46 -15.88 2.42
CA SER A 174 -8.25 -14.83 1.43
C SER A 174 -8.97 -13.56 1.90
N GLN A 175 -8.27 -12.76 2.69
CA GLN A 175 -8.75 -11.49 3.23
C GLN A 175 -7.57 -10.59 3.61
N CYS A 176 -7.82 -9.29 3.83
CA CYS A 176 -6.85 -8.40 4.46
C CYS A 176 -6.42 -8.94 5.85
N PHE A 177 -5.14 -8.75 6.22
CA PHE A 177 -4.60 -9.10 7.54
C PHE A 177 -4.76 -10.59 7.92
N SER A 178 -4.85 -11.48 6.92
CA SER A 178 -5.13 -12.91 7.13
C SER A 178 -4.04 -13.63 7.92
N GLY A 179 -2.79 -13.17 7.84
CA GLY A 179 -1.63 -13.76 8.51
C GLY A 179 -1.76 -13.80 10.03
N GLY A 180 -2.55 -12.89 10.63
CA GLY A 180 -2.84 -12.90 12.08
C GLY A 180 -3.51 -14.20 12.54
N PHE A 181 -4.18 -14.93 11.64
CA PHE A 181 -4.77 -16.23 11.94
C PHE A 181 -3.78 -17.39 11.93
N ALA A 182 -2.54 -17.20 11.49
CA ALA A 182 -1.49 -18.22 11.58
C ALA A 182 -1.24 -18.66 13.04
N ASP A 183 -1.36 -17.73 14.00
CA ASP A 183 -1.17 -17.96 15.44
C ASP A 183 -2.16 -18.95 16.05
N VAL A 184 -3.33 -19.18 15.43
CA VAL A 184 -4.25 -20.24 15.85
C VAL A 184 -3.54 -21.60 15.85
N SER A 185 -2.60 -21.79 14.93
CA SER A 185 -1.79 -23.00 14.81
C SER A 185 -0.67 -23.09 15.85
N VAL A 186 -0.31 -22.00 16.52
CA VAL A 186 0.65 -22.02 17.63
C VAL A 186 0.00 -22.67 18.86
N HIS A 187 -1.25 -22.31 19.15
CA HIS A 187 -1.95 -22.76 20.36
C HIS A 187 -2.71 -24.09 20.18
N ARG A 188 -3.08 -24.45 18.94
CA ARG A 188 -3.81 -25.70 18.64
C ARG A 188 -2.98 -26.65 17.78
N LYS A 189 -2.71 -27.85 18.29
CA LYS A 189 -2.10 -28.95 17.50
C LYS A 189 -3.00 -29.33 16.32
N ASN A 190 -2.43 -29.97 15.29
CA ASN A 190 -3.15 -30.38 14.07
C ASN A 190 -3.89 -29.22 13.38
N THR A 191 -3.31 -28.02 13.43
CA THR A 191 -3.86 -26.83 12.78
C THR A 191 -2.80 -26.23 11.87
N CYS A 192 -3.23 -25.82 10.68
CA CYS A 192 -2.40 -25.15 9.70
C CYS A 192 -3.28 -24.33 8.75
N GLY A 193 -2.67 -23.45 7.97
CA GLY A 193 -3.38 -22.70 6.95
C GLY A 193 -2.51 -22.04 5.89
N ALA A 194 -3.20 -21.42 4.95
CA ALA A 194 -2.66 -20.59 3.87
C ALA A 194 -3.41 -19.26 3.87
N PHE A 195 -2.66 -18.16 3.75
CA PHE A 195 -3.12 -16.80 3.96
C PHE A 195 -2.69 -15.93 2.77
N SER A 196 -3.54 -15.01 2.32
CA SER A 196 -3.26 -14.10 1.20
C SER A 196 -2.29 -12.97 1.53
N ALA A 197 -2.27 -12.54 2.79
CA ALA A 197 -1.56 -11.36 3.27
C ALA A 197 -1.07 -11.56 4.70
N ASN A 198 0.02 -10.88 5.07
CA ASN A 198 0.59 -10.84 6.44
C ASN A 198 -0.40 -10.22 7.43
N ASP A 199 -0.10 -10.29 8.73
CA ASP A 199 -0.90 -9.69 9.81
C ASP A 199 -0.96 -8.15 9.75
N ASP A 200 -0.05 -7.51 9.03
CA ASP A 200 0.07 -6.06 8.88
C ASP A 200 -0.25 -5.52 7.47
N SER A 201 -0.65 -6.39 6.54
CA SER A 201 -0.84 -6.03 5.13
C SER A 201 -2.24 -6.29 4.60
N VAL A 202 -2.62 -5.50 3.61
CA VAL A 202 -3.89 -5.64 2.88
C VAL A 202 -3.76 -6.66 1.75
N ALA A 203 -4.83 -7.37 1.45
CA ALA A 203 -4.93 -8.23 0.27
C ALA A 203 -5.60 -7.48 -0.90
N TYR A 204 -5.27 -7.83 -2.14
CA TYR A 204 -5.76 -7.17 -3.35
C TYR A 204 -7.31 -7.17 -3.47
N GLY A 205 -7.97 -8.20 -2.94
CA GLY A 205 -9.45 -8.27 -2.89
C GLY A 205 -10.13 -7.19 -2.03
N CYS A 206 -9.36 -6.38 -1.29
CA CYS A 206 -9.89 -5.27 -0.49
C CYS A 206 -10.03 -3.95 -1.29
N PHE A 207 -9.61 -3.91 -2.56
CA PHE A 207 -9.86 -2.77 -3.47
C PHE A 207 -11.22 -2.91 -4.18
N SER A 208 -11.88 -1.80 -4.54
CA SER A 208 -13.23 -1.86 -5.11
C SER A 208 -13.24 -2.63 -6.43
N GLU A 209 -13.77 -3.85 -6.41
CA GLU A 209 -13.84 -4.77 -7.55
C GLU A 209 -14.87 -4.36 -8.62
N LEU A 210 -15.43 -3.17 -8.48
CA LEU A 210 -16.50 -2.60 -9.30
C LEU A 210 -16.10 -2.37 -10.78
N ALA A 211 -14.88 -2.74 -11.19
CA ALA A 211 -14.40 -2.57 -12.55
C ALA A 211 -13.42 -3.64 -13.09
N VAL A 212 -12.95 -4.64 -12.31
CA VAL A 212 -11.81 -5.48 -12.76
C VAL A 212 -11.95 -6.95 -12.33
N ARG A 213 -12.07 -7.84 -13.33
CA ARG A 213 -11.85 -9.30 -13.33
C ARG A 213 -12.17 -10.04 -12.01
N PRO A 214 -13.38 -10.63 -11.84
CA PRO A 214 -13.80 -11.35 -10.63
C PRO A 214 -13.05 -12.69 -10.39
N THR A 215 -12.03 -12.98 -11.19
CA THR A 215 -11.22 -14.20 -11.12
C THR A 215 -9.76 -13.91 -10.73
N LEU A 216 -9.46 -12.68 -10.32
CA LEU A 216 -8.11 -12.25 -9.92
C LEU A 216 -7.92 -12.39 -8.40
N GLY A 217 -6.68 -12.60 -7.95
CA GLY A 217 -6.30 -12.64 -6.52
C GLY A 217 -6.11 -14.04 -5.94
N HIS A 218 -5.57 -14.08 -4.72
CA HIS A 218 -5.12 -15.29 -4.04
C HIS A 218 -6.12 -16.45 -4.02
N PHE A 219 -7.41 -16.20 -3.75
CA PHE A 219 -8.42 -17.26 -3.66
C PHE A 219 -8.47 -18.09 -4.95
N MET A 220 -8.54 -17.45 -6.11
CA MET A 220 -8.63 -18.18 -7.37
C MET A 220 -7.34 -18.95 -7.69
N GLN A 221 -6.19 -18.39 -7.32
CA GLN A 221 -4.90 -19.05 -7.51
C GLN A 221 -4.74 -20.30 -6.63
N VAL A 222 -5.15 -20.23 -5.36
CA VAL A 222 -5.20 -21.40 -4.47
C VAL A 222 -6.22 -22.42 -4.96
N LEU A 223 -7.38 -21.98 -5.46
CA LEU A 223 -8.37 -22.88 -6.04
C LEU A 223 -7.81 -23.68 -7.22
N ASP A 224 -7.11 -23.02 -8.14
CA ASP A 224 -6.47 -23.68 -9.29
C ASP A 224 -5.31 -24.59 -8.85
N GLY A 225 -4.55 -24.17 -7.85
CA GLY A 225 -3.56 -25.00 -7.20
C GLY A 225 -4.16 -26.26 -6.53
N LEU A 226 -5.32 -26.15 -5.87
CA LEU A 226 -6.05 -27.28 -5.28
C LEU A 226 -6.59 -28.21 -6.37
N LYS A 227 -7.05 -27.66 -7.51
CA LYS A 227 -7.42 -28.47 -8.68
C LYS A 227 -6.24 -29.31 -9.15
N ALA A 228 -5.04 -28.74 -9.24
CA ALA A 228 -3.87 -29.46 -9.72
C ALA A 228 -3.34 -30.48 -8.68
N THR A 229 -3.17 -30.05 -7.43
CA THR A 229 -2.33 -30.75 -6.43
C THR A 229 -3.12 -31.52 -5.38
N GLY A 230 -4.36 -31.10 -5.09
CA GLY A 230 -5.21 -31.73 -4.07
C GLY A 230 -4.78 -31.48 -2.61
N SER A 231 -3.72 -30.71 -2.34
CA SER A 231 -3.27 -30.36 -0.99
C SER A 231 -3.09 -28.86 -0.84
N LEU A 232 -3.21 -28.35 0.39
CA LEU A 232 -3.08 -26.91 0.65
C LEU A 232 -1.66 -26.42 0.35
N ARG A 233 -0.63 -27.18 0.74
CA ARG A 233 0.77 -26.82 0.45
C ARG A 233 1.05 -26.70 -1.05
N GLY A 234 0.61 -27.68 -1.84
CA GLY A 234 0.77 -27.64 -3.29
C GLY A 234 -0.01 -26.50 -3.93
N ALA A 235 -1.18 -26.15 -3.37
CA ALA A 235 -1.98 -25.03 -3.82
C ALA A 235 -1.37 -23.66 -3.46
N SER A 236 -0.74 -23.55 -2.29
CA SER A 236 -0.02 -22.35 -1.88
C SER A 236 1.23 -22.12 -2.75
N ASP A 237 2.04 -23.16 -3.00
CA ASP A 237 3.20 -23.04 -3.91
C ASP A 237 2.78 -22.63 -5.34
N TRP A 238 1.58 -23.06 -5.78
CA TRP A 238 0.99 -22.60 -7.03
C TRP A 238 0.68 -21.10 -6.97
N ALA A 239 -0.05 -20.66 -5.94
CA ALA A 239 -0.44 -19.27 -5.77
C ALA A 239 0.76 -18.34 -5.62
N VAL A 240 1.76 -18.72 -4.83
CA VAL A 240 3.04 -18.00 -4.70
C VAL A 240 3.61 -17.62 -6.07
N LEU A 241 3.59 -18.56 -7.02
CA LEU A 241 4.10 -18.35 -8.38
C LEU A 241 3.16 -17.55 -9.28
N THR A 242 1.86 -17.84 -9.26
CA THR A 242 0.90 -17.34 -10.26
C THR A 242 0.12 -16.09 -9.86
N ASP A 243 0.20 -15.68 -8.60
CA ASP A 243 -0.51 -14.50 -8.11
C ASP A 243 0.11 -13.21 -8.66
N ASP A 244 -0.59 -12.61 -9.63
CA ASP A 244 -0.20 -11.37 -10.32
C ASP A 244 -0.69 -10.09 -9.59
N THR A 245 -1.03 -10.22 -8.31
CA THR A 245 -1.43 -9.12 -7.44
C THR A 245 -0.37 -8.81 -6.38
N PRO A 246 -0.50 -7.70 -5.63
CA PRO A 246 0.34 -7.37 -4.47
C PRO A 246 0.21 -8.32 -3.25
N ASP A 247 -0.57 -9.40 -3.34
CA ASP A 247 -0.69 -10.38 -2.26
C ASP A 247 0.67 -11.01 -1.91
N VAL A 248 0.88 -11.42 -0.65
CA VAL A 248 2.07 -12.17 -0.20
C VAL A 248 1.58 -13.49 0.39
N PRO A 249 1.27 -14.49 -0.48
CA PRO A 249 0.73 -15.75 -0.01
C PRO A 249 1.76 -16.50 0.82
N HIS A 250 1.35 -16.97 1.98
CA HIS A 250 2.22 -17.73 2.87
C HIS A 250 1.44 -18.80 3.64
N LEU A 251 2.17 -19.80 4.14
CA LEU A 251 1.65 -20.85 4.99
C LEU A 251 1.90 -20.54 6.47
N THR A 252 1.20 -21.24 7.35
CA THR A 252 1.50 -21.23 8.79
C THR A 252 2.97 -21.55 9.09
N SER A 253 3.55 -22.52 8.38
CA SER A 253 4.95 -22.90 8.55
C SER A 253 5.91 -21.80 8.12
N ASP A 254 5.52 -20.94 7.17
CA ASP A 254 6.32 -19.79 6.76
C ASP A 254 6.30 -18.70 7.85
N THR A 255 5.11 -18.32 8.35
CA THR A 255 4.98 -17.36 9.48
C THR A 255 5.75 -17.84 10.70
N TYR A 256 5.59 -19.11 11.08
CA TYR A 256 6.31 -19.70 12.22
C TYR A 256 7.83 -19.70 12.01
N THR A 257 8.28 -19.94 10.77
CA THR A 257 9.71 -19.90 10.44
C THR A 257 10.25 -18.48 10.52
N SER A 258 9.50 -17.49 10.03
CA SER A 258 9.88 -16.07 10.08
C SER A 258 10.05 -15.58 11.52
N ASP A 259 9.04 -15.80 12.37
CA ASP A 259 9.09 -15.45 13.80
C ASP A 259 10.28 -16.13 14.50
N ALA A 260 10.47 -17.43 14.25
CA ALA A 260 11.56 -18.17 14.86
C ALA A 260 12.95 -17.73 14.37
N LEU A 261 13.08 -17.32 13.11
CA LEU A 261 14.33 -16.77 12.57
C LEU A 261 14.64 -15.40 13.20
N PHE A 262 13.61 -14.58 13.45
CA PHE A 262 13.76 -13.31 14.17
C PHE A 262 14.27 -13.54 15.59
N ASP A 263 13.61 -14.39 16.37
CA ASP A 263 14.01 -14.74 17.74
C ASP A 263 15.43 -15.31 17.80
N GLU A 264 15.76 -16.22 16.87
CA GLU A 264 17.08 -16.83 16.82
C GLU A 264 18.16 -15.80 16.44
N ALA A 265 17.88 -14.91 15.49
CA ALA A 265 18.79 -13.85 15.08
C ALA A 265 19.05 -12.87 16.24
N GLU A 266 18.01 -12.47 16.97
CA GLU A 266 18.12 -11.63 18.17
C GLU A 266 18.99 -12.32 19.23
N SER A 267 18.71 -13.60 19.53
CA SER A 267 19.47 -14.38 20.53
C SER A 267 20.97 -14.49 20.19
N ARG A 268 21.30 -14.51 18.88
CA ARG A 268 22.67 -14.56 18.36
C ARG A 268 23.29 -13.18 18.13
N GLN A 269 22.56 -12.09 18.38
CA GLN A 269 22.97 -10.71 18.07
C GLN A 269 23.39 -10.54 16.60
N ARG A 270 22.61 -11.10 15.69
CA ARG A 270 22.82 -11.01 14.23
C ARG A 270 21.56 -10.49 13.55
N SER A 271 21.70 -10.04 12.30
CA SER A 271 20.52 -9.78 11.46
C SER A 271 19.89 -11.09 11.00
N VAL A 272 18.57 -11.06 10.75
CA VAL A 272 17.83 -12.17 10.14
C VAL A 272 18.46 -12.55 8.80
N ASP A 273 18.78 -11.57 7.97
CA ASP A 273 19.37 -11.80 6.64
C ASP A 273 20.69 -12.59 6.73
N ALA A 274 21.58 -12.21 7.65
CA ALA A 274 22.85 -12.93 7.82
C ALA A 274 22.65 -14.37 8.32
N LEU A 275 21.63 -14.60 9.14
CA LEU A 275 21.28 -15.94 9.63
C LEU A 275 20.67 -16.79 8.52
N VAL A 276 19.79 -16.22 7.69
CA VAL A 276 19.19 -16.89 6.53
C VAL A 276 20.27 -17.23 5.50
N ASP A 277 21.19 -16.30 5.22
CA ASP A 277 22.30 -16.50 4.28
C ASP A 277 23.22 -17.66 4.70
N GLU A 278 23.51 -17.78 5.99
CA GLU A 278 24.20 -18.95 6.54
C GLU A 278 23.43 -20.26 6.26
N GLY A 279 22.13 -20.26 6.53
CA GLY A 279 21.27 -21.42 6.30
C GLY A 279 21.20 -21.83 4.82
N LEU A 280 21.15 -20.84 3.91
CA LEU A 280 21.20 -21.06 2.46
C LEU A 280 22.52 -21.71 2.04
N LEU A 281 23.65 -21.25 2.58
CA LEU A 281 24.97 -21.85 2.31
C LEU A 281 25.05 -23.30 2.81
N ILE A 282 24.53 -23.56 4.01
CA ILE A 282 24.45 -24.93 4.56
C ILE A 282 23.56 -25.81 3.67
N ALA A 283 22.42 -25.29 3.21
CA ALA A 283 21.50 -26.01 2.33
C ALA A 283 22.10 -26.27 0.94
N ALA A 284 22.88 -25.34 0.39
CA ALA A 284 23.54 -25.50 -0.90
C ALA A 284 24.59 -26.62 -0.91
N ALA A 285 25.26 -26.87 0.21
CA ALA A 285 26.26 -27.93 0.35
C ALA A 285 25.64 -29.34 0.39
N ASP A 286 24.44 -29.47 0.96
CA ASP A 286 23.70 -30.74 1.07
C ASP A 286 22.19 -30.47 1.00
N PRO A 287 21.62 -30.31 -0.21
CA PRO A 287 20.22 -29.91 -0.38
C PRO A 287 19.28 -31.10 -0.18
N SER A 288 18.22 -30.89 0.61
CA SER A 288 17.09 -31.82 0.65
C SER A 288 16.23 -31.68 -0.62
N ALA A 289 15.31 -32.63 -0.82
CA ALA A 289 14.32 -32.54 -1.89
C ALA A 289 13.41 -31.31 -1.73
N GLU A 290 13.08 -30.93 -0.49
CA GLU A 290 12.27 -29.76 -0.18
C GLU A 290 13.02 -28.45 -0.46
N ASP A 291 14.31 -28.40 -0.14
CA ASP A 291 15.16 -27.25 -0.44
C ASP A 291 15.25 -27.04 -1.96
N THR A 292 15.45 -28.12 -2.70
CA THR A 292 15.51 -28.09 -4.17
C THR A 292 14.21 -27.57 -4.78
N LEU A 293 13.05 -27.94 -4.23
CA LEU A 293 11.76 -27.45 -4.71
C LEU A 293 11.57 -25.96 -4.40
N SER A 294 11.89 -25.54 -3.18
CA SER A 294 11.76 -24.14 -2.73
C SER A 294 12.70 -23.20 -3.51
N LEU A 295 13.95 -23.60 -3.71
CA LEU A 295 14.93 -22.85 -4.50
C LEU A 295 14.54 -22.77 -5.99
N ARG A 296 13.95 -23.82 -6.55
CA ARG A 296 13.41 -23.78 -7.93
C ARG A 296 12.21 -22.84 -8.04
N LEU A 297 11.35 -22.80 -7.03
CA LEU A 297 10.21 -21.88 -6.98
C LEU A 297 10.70 -20.43 -6.89
N ALA A 298 11.67 -20.15 -6.01
CA ALA A 298 12.33 -18.85 -5.89
C ALA A 298 12.96 -18.41 -7.22
N ALA A 299 13.73 -19.28 -7.89
CA ALA A 299 14.34 -18.96 -9.18
C ALA A 299 13.30 -18.65 -10.28
N LYS A 300 12.15 -19.34 -10.27
CA LYS A 300 11.04 -19.05 -11.19
C LYS A 300 10.41 -17.69 -10.91
N LEU A 301 10.18 -17.35 -9.64
CA LEU A 301 9.67 -16.03 -9.24
C LEU A 301 10.61 -14.91 -9.68
N ILE A 302 11.90 -15.04 -9.36
CA ILE A 302 12.94 -14.08 -9.73
C ILE A 302 12.91 -13.80 -11.24
N THR A 303 12.78 -14.85 -12.05
CA THR A 303 12.73 -14.75 -13.51
C THR A 303 11.40 -14.16 -14.00
N ALA A 304 10.27 -14.66 -13.50
CA ALA A 304 8.93 -14.26 -13.95
C ALA A 304 8.62 -12.79 -13.61
N TYR A 305 9.07 -12.32 -12.46
CA TYR A 305 8.82 -10.96 -11.98
C TYR A 305 9.97 -9.99 -12.30
N GLY A 306 10.99 -10.41 -13.06
CA GLY A 306 12.06 -9.52 -13.51
C GLY A 306 12.86 -8.89 -12.36
N LEU A 307 13.06 -9.64 -11.26
CA LEU A 307 13.73 -9.15 -10.04
C LEU A 307 15.24 -9.00 -10.20
N GLY A 308 15.81 -9.52 -11.31
CA GLY A 308 17.25 -9.56 -11.54
C GLY A 308 17.93 -10.72 -10.81
N PRO A 309 19.25 -10.90 -10.94
CA PRO A 309 19.95 -11.96 -10.20
C PRO A 309 19.94 -11.63 -8.71
N VAL A 310 19.35 -12.51 -7.91
CA VAL A 310 19.40 -12.46 -6.44
C VAL A 310 19.74 -13.86 -5.96
N THR A 311 20.75 -13.97 -5.10
CA THR A 311 21.30 -15.27 -4.67
C THR A 311 21.23 -15.50 -3.17
N ASN A 312 20.97 -14.44 -2.39
CA ASN A 312 20.93 -14.48 -0.94
C ASN A 312 19.91 -13.45 -0.41
N GLN A 313 19.58 -13.55 0.88
CA GLN A 313 18.59 -12.73 1.56
C GLN A 313 19.03 -11.26 1.63
N SER A 314 20.31 -10.99 1.89
CA SER A 314 20.83 -9.62 2.00
C SER A 314 20.67 -8.83 0.68
N GLU A 315 20.96 -9.47 -0.47
CA GLU A 315 20.71 -8.92 -1.81
C GLU A 315 19.23 -8.66 -2.06
N LEU A 316 18.37 -9.58 -1.60
CA LEU A 316 16.92 -9.45 -1.74
C LEU A 316 16.35 -8.30 -0.92
N THR A 317 16.80 -8.13 0.33
CA THR A 317 16.42 -7.00 1.19
C THR A 317 16.80 -5.66 0.55
N ALA A 318 18.02 -5.56 0.00
CA ALA A 318 18.45 -4.36 -0.71
C ALA A 318 17.60 -4.09 -1.97
N LEU A 319 17.20 -5.14 -2.70
CA LEU A 319 16.31 -5.02 -3.84
C LEU A 319 14.90 -4.56 -3.43
N ILE A 320 14.34 -5.12 -2.36
CA ILE A 320 13.03 -4.71 -1.82
C ILE A 320 13.05 -3.22 -1.46
N GLY A 321 14.10 -2.74 -0.78
CA GLY A 321 14.27 -1.32 -0.47
C GLY A 321 14.26 -0.46 -1.75
N ARG A 322 15.06 -0.84 -2.75
CA ARG A 322 15.09 -0.13 -4.05
C ARG A 322 13.74 -0.13 -4.76
N ILE A 323 13.00 -1.24 -4.75
CA ILE A 323 11.66 -1.30 -5.36
C ILE A 323 10.70 -0.36 -4.61
N SER A 324 10.75 -0.33 -3.27
CA SER A 324 9.94 0.57 -2.46
C SER A 324 10.23 2.05 -2.79
N ASP A 325 11.50 2.43 -2.94
CA ASP A 325 11.88 3.80 -3.32
C ASP A 325 11.31 4.18 -4.69
N LEU A 326 11.43 3.29 -5.67
CA LEU A 326 10.88 3.51 -7.01
C LEU A 326 9.35 3.58 -6.99
N GLN A 327 8.69 2.70 -6.23
CA GLN A 327 7.24 2.69 -6.08
C GLN A 327 6.77 4.03 -5.50
N HIS A 328 7.47 4.48 -4.46
CA HIS A 328 7.19 5.74 -3.78
C HIS A 328 7.38 6.96 -4.69
N GLN A 329 8.45 6.96 -5.50
CA GLN A 329 8.66 7.99 -6.53
C GLN A 329 7.52 8.00 -7.54
N ALA A 330 7.14 6.84 -8.08
CA ALA A 330 6.03 6.70 -9.03
C ALA A 330 4.69 7.18 -8.44
N GLN A 331 4.38 6.82 -7.19
CA GLN A 331 3.20 7.34 -6.48
C GLN A 331 3.26 8.86 -6.32
N THR A 332 4.42 9.38 -5.95
CA THR A 332 4.64 10.82 -5.83
C THR A 332 4.43 11.53 -7.16
N TRP A 333 4.88 10.96 -8.30
CA TRP A 333 4.59 11.50 -9.63
C TRP A 333 3.09 11.51 -9.91
N ASN A 334 2.40 10.40 -9.64
CA ASN A 334 0.95 10.30 -9.81
C ASN A 334 0.20 11.38 -9.01
N GLU A 335 0.54 11.56 -7.73
CA GLU A 335 -0.01 12.59 -6.85
C GLU A 335 0.26 14.01 -7.36
N LEU A 336 1.43 14.24 -7.96
CA LEU A 336 1.79 15.53 -8.52
C LEU A 336 1.06 15.83 -9.82
N TRP A 337 0.87 14.84 -10.69
CA TRP A 337 0.12 15.00 -11.94
C TRP A 337 -1.37 15.24 -11.70
N THR A 338 -1.94 14.63 -10.65
CA THR A 338 -3.38 14.64 -10.36
C THR A 338 -3.99 16.06 -10.26
N PRO A 339 -3.49 17.00 -9.42
CA PRO A 339 -4.07 18.35 -9.36
C PRO A 339 -3.96 19.15 -10.67
N THR A 340 -2.94 18.85 -11.48
CA THR A 340 -2.77 19.46 -12.81
C THR A 340 -3.86 18.95 -13.76
N LEU A 341 -4.12 17.64 -13.74
CA LEU A 341 -5.19 17.01 -14.50
C LEU A 341 -6.57 17.53 -14.06
N ASP A 342 -6.81 17.64 -12.75
CA ASP A 342 -8.08 18.13 -12.20
C ASP A 342 -8.37 19.57 -12.62
N THR A 343 -7.33 20.43 -12.64
CA THR A 343 -7.48 21.81 -13.12
C THR A 343 -7.85 21.87 -14.60
N LEU A 344 -7.29 20.97 -15.42
CA LEU A 344 -7.63 20.84 -16.84
C LEU A 344 -9.05 20.30 -17.04
N ARG A 345 -9.45 19.27 -16.28
CA ARG A 345 -10.83 18.74 -16.28
C ARG A 345 -11.85 19.81 -15.87
N GLU A 346 -11.56 20.57 -14.82
CA GLU A 346 -12.38 21.68 -14.37
C GLU A 346 -12.55 22.75 -15.47
N ALA A 347 -11.47 23.06 -16.20
CA ALA A 347 -11.51 24.06 -17.28
C ALA A 347 -12.47 23.69 -18.42
N VAL A 348 -12.65 22.40 -18.73
CA VAL A 348 -13.62 21.95 -19.74
C VAL A 348 -15.02 21.72 -19.17
N SER A 349 -15.14 21.44 -17.87
CA SER A 349 -16.42 21.14 -17.24
C SER A 349 -17.15 22.36 -16.66
N ARG A 350 -16.45 23.46 -16.36
CA ARG A 350 -16.96 24.57 -15.52
C ARG A 350 -18.29 25.18 -15.97
N ASP A 351 -18.48 25.36 -17.27
CA ASP A 351 -19.70 26.00 -17.81
C ASP A 351 -20.80 24.99 -18.18
N VAL A 352 -20.59 23.70 -17.91
CA VAL A 352 -21.58 22.67 -18.19
C VAL A 352 -22.62 22.69 -17.08
N VAL A 353 -23.84 23.13 -17.42
CA VAL A 353 -24.98 23.08 -16.52
C VAL A 353 -25.75 21.79 -16.76
N LEU A 354 -25.77 20.91 -15.76
CA LEU A 354 -26.60 19.71 -15.77
C LEU A 354 -27.95 19.97 -15.10
N LYS A 355 -29.04 19.62 -15.78
CA LYS A 355 -30.36 19.45 -15.15
C LYS A 355 -30.56 17.96 -14.89
N ILE A 356 -30.15 17.50 -13.72
CA ILE A 356 -30.40 16.11 -13.29
C ILE A 356 -31.53 16.16 -12.26
N ASP A 357 -32.60 15.42 -12.53
CA ASP A 357 -33.58 15.09 -11.50
C ASP A 357 -32.95 14.05 -10.56
N GLU A 358 -32.96 14.26 -9.24
CA GLU A 358 -32.46 13.28 -8.26
C GLU A 358 -33.13 11.91 -8.39
N ARG A 359 -34.34 11.85 -8.98
CA ARG A 359 -35.09 10.62 -9.31
C ARG A 359 -34.66 9.95 -10.61
N SER A 360 -33.65 10.48 -11.31
CA SER A 360 -33.17 9.90 -12.57
C SER A 360 -32.60 8.50 -12.32
N GLY A 361 -33.27 7.48 -12.86
CA GLY A 361 -32.82 6.09 -12.79
C GLY A 361 -31.49 5.84 -13.50
N GLN A 362 -30.89 4.67 -13.26
CA GLN A 362 -29.57 4.29 -13.76
C GLN A 362 -29.40 4.46 -15.28
N ALA A 363 -30.40 4.09 -16.08
CA ALA A 363 -30.37 4.23 -17.54
C ALA A 363 -30.31 5.70 -18.02
N ALA A 364 -30.98 6.61 -17.29
CA ALA A 364 -30.94 8.03 -17.58
C ALA A 364 -29.56 8.62 -17.23
N ARG A 365 -28.99 8.24 -16.08
CA ARG A 365 -27.63 8.64 -15.67
C ARG A 365 -26.58 8.14 -16.66
N ALA A 366 -26.65 6.88 -17.08
CA ALA A 366 -25.71 6.29 -18.05
C ALA A 366 -25.79 6.96 -19.43
N THR A 367 -27.00 7.29 -19.91
CA THR A 367 -27.19 8.02 -21.18
C THR A 367 -26.64 9.44 -21.08
N LEU A 368 -26.91 10.13 -19.97
CA LEU A 368 -26.39 11.47 -19.72
C LEU A 368 -24.86 11.48 -19.65
N ARG A 369 -24.25 10.49 -18.97
CA ARG A 369 -22.79 10.33 -18.88
C ARG A 369 -22.16 10.21 -20.27
N ARG A 370 -22.70 9.35 -21.14
CA ARG A 370 -22.19 9.19 -22.53
C ARG A 370 -22.27 10.48 -23.33
N GLY A 371 -23.42 11.15 -23.33
CA GLY A 371 -23.58 12.42 -24.05
C GLY A 371 -22.67 13.52 -23.50
N LEU A 372 -22.43 13.52 -22.19
CA LEU A 372 -21.52 14.47 -21.56
C LEU A 372 -20.05 14.23 -21.96
N ILE A 373 -19.62 12.96 -22.03
CA ILE A 373 -18.26 12.63 -22.49
C ILE A 373 -18.04 13.13 -23.92
N GLU A 374 -19.00 12.90 -24.83
CA GLU A 374 -18.93 13.39 -26.21
C GLU A 374 -18.85 14.92 -26.28
N GLN A 375 -19.66 15.60 -25.46
CA GLN A 375 -19.67 17.07 -25.36
C GLN A 375 -18.32 17.61 -24.86
N LEU A 376 -17.77 17.04 -23.79
CA LEU A 376 -16.49 17.48 -23.24
C LEU A 376 -15.34 17.20 -24.21
N ALA A 377 -15.36 16.06 -24.90
CA ALA A 377 -14.38 15.74 -25.94
C ALA A 377 -14.47 16.70 -27.15
N ALA A 378 -15.66 17.19 -27.51
CA ALA A 378 -15.78 18.23 -28.53
C ALA A 378 -15.16 19.56 -28.04
N ARG A 379 -15.42 19.92 -26.78
CA ARG A 379 -14.91 21.16 -26.18
C ARG A 379 -13.38 21.19 -26.05
N THR A 380 -12.72 20.06 -25.78
CA THR A 380 -11.25 19.99 -25.75
C THR A 380 -10.64 20.31 -27.13
N ARG A 381 -11.32 19.95 -28.22
CA ARG A 381 -10.88 20.21 -29.61
C ARG A 381 -11.08 21.65 -30.06
N GLU A 382 -12.05 22.35 -29.49
CA GLU A 382 -12.31 23.77 -29.79
C GLU A 382 -11.23 24.72 -29.22
N LEU A 383 -10.49 24.26 -28.20
CA LEU A 383 -9.47 25.05 -27.52
C LEU A 383 -8.07 24.76 -28.12
N PRO A 384 -7.35 25.77 -28.66
CA PRO A 384 -6.06 25.56 -29.30
C PRO A 384 -5.03 24.82 -28.43
N GLY A 385 -4.59 23.66 -28.92
CA GLY A 385 -3.61 22.78 -28.28
C GLY A 385 -4.07 22.17 -26.94
N PHE A 386 -5.32 22.36 -26.52
CA PHE A 386 -5.81 21.91 -25.22
C PHE A 386 -5.94 20.39 -25.16
N GLU A 387 -6.53 19.77 -26.18
CA GLU A 387 -6.68 18.32 -26.27
C GLU A 387 -5.35 17.59 -26.08
N SER A 388 -4.29 18.01 -26.78
CA SER A 388 -2.96 17.40 -26.61
C SER A 388 -2.40 17.60 -25.21
N ARG A 389 -2.64 18.75 -24.55
CA ARG A 389 -2.16 19.01 -23.19
C ARG A 389 -2.86 18.12 -22.16
N ILE A 390 -4.19 18.05 -22.20
CA ILE A 390 -4.96 17.26 -21.23
C ILE A 390 -4.71 15.77 -21.39
N VAL A 391 -4.58 15.27 -22.63
CA VAL A 391 -4.21 13.88 -22.89
C VAL A 391 -2.80 13.59 -22.38
N ASN A 392 -1.83 14.48 -22.61
CA ASN A 392 -0.46 14.26 -22.15
C ASN A 392 -0.36 14.21 -20.61
N VAL A 393 -1.03 15.13 -19.90
CA VAL A 393 -1.09 15.09 -18.42
C VAL A 393 -1.81 13.84 -17.91
N TYR A 394 -2.88 13.41 -18.58
CA TYR A 394 -3.57 12.15 -18.26
C TYR A 394 -2.67 10.93 -18.47
N ASP A 395 -1.95 10.86 -19.59
CA ASP A 395 -1.05 9.75 -19.90
C ASP A 395 0.09 9.66 -18.88
N HIS A 396 0.70 10.78 -18.49
CA HIS A 396 1.69 10.84 -17.41
C HIS A 396 1.12 10.36 -16.07
N GLN A 397 -0.04 10.91 -15.64
CA GLN A 397 -0.69 10.49 -14.39
C GLN A 397 -0.96 8.99 -14.38
N ARG A 398 -1.50 8.45 -15.47
CA ARG A 398 -1.82 7.03 -15.61
C ARG A 398 -0.57 6.16 -15.68
N GLN A 399 0.47 6.63 -16.37
CA GLN A 399 1.75 5.93 -16.45
C GLN A 399 2.40 5.80 -15.08
N SER A 400 2.50 6.91 -14.32
CA SER A 400 2.98 6.93 -12.93
C SER A 400 2.24 5.90 -12.07
N GLY A 401 0.90 5.90 -12.13
CA GLY A 401 0.07 4.98 -11.36
C GLY A 401 0.32 3.51 -11.72
N LYS A 402 0.35 3.20 -13.02
CA LYS A 402 0.65 1.82 -13.49
C LYS A 402 2.04 1.34 -13.09
N ILE A 403 3.04 2.22 -13.12
CA ILE A 403 4.40 1.87 -12.71
C ILE A 403 4.42 1.59 -11.20
N ALA A 404 3.73 2.40 -10.40
CA ALA A 404 3.58 2.17 -8.97
C ALA A 404 2.92 0.80 -8.68
N ASP A 405 1.81 0.49 -9.35
CA ASP A 405 1.11 -0.80 -9.19
C ASP A 405 2.02 -1.98 -9.58
N GLU A 406 2.78 -1.87 -10.68
CA GLU A 406 3.69 -2.93 -11.12
C GLU A 406 4.87 -3.11 -10.13
N LEU A 407 5.41 -2.02 -9.60
CA LEU A 407 6.46 -2.07 -8.57
C LEU A 407 5.93 -2.69 -7.27
N GLU A 408 4.67 -2.43 -6.90
CA GLU A 408 4.04 -3.04 -5.75
C GLU A 408 3.93 -4.58 -5.89
N ILE A 409 3.49 -5.05 -7.07
CA ILE A 409 3.45 -6.48 -7.40
C ILE A 409 4.86 -7.10 -7.33
N LYS A 410 5.89 -6.39 -7.83
CA LYS A 410 7.28 -6.86 -7.76
C LYS A 410 7.82 -6.91 -6.33
N ARG A 411 7.46 -5.93 -5.50
CA ARG A 411 7.80 -5.92 -4.07
C ARG A 411 7.20 -7.14 -3.38
N ALA A 412 5.92 -7.42 -3.63
CA ALA A 412 5.25 -8.61 -3.11
C ALA A 412 5.91 -9.90 -3.61
N ALA A 413 6.25 -10.01 -4.90
CA ALA A 413 6.98 -11.16 -5.44
C ALA A 413 8.36 -11.33 -4.80
N ALA A 414 9.08 -10.25 -4.52
CA ALA A 414 10.35 -10.28 -3.80
C ALA A 414 10.16 -10.74 -2.34
N SER A 415 9.12 -10.29 -1.65
CA SER A 415 8.76 -10.80 -0.31
C SER A 415 8.43 -12.29 -0.31
N ARG A 416 7.75 -12.82 -1.35
CA ARG A 416 7.53 -14.26 -1.49
C ARG A 416 8.84 -15.04 -1.64
N VAL A 417 9.84 -14.48 -2.34
CA VAL A 417 11.18 -15.07 -2.43
C VAL A 417 11.88 -15.04 -1.06
N TYR A 418 11.68 -13.97 -0.29
CA TYR A 418 12.24 -13.77 1.05
C TYR A 418 11.77 -14.90 1.99
N ASP A 419 10.47 -15.22 1.95
CA ASP A 419 9.88 -16.30 2.73
C ASP A 419 10.39 -17.68 2.28
N LEU A 420 10.57 -17.89 0.96
CA LEU A 420 11.13 -19.14 0.44
C LEU A 420 12.58 -19.35 0.87
N PHE A 421 13.40 -18.29 0.96
CA PHE A 421 14.75 -18.38 1.51
C PHE A 421 14.71 -18.72 3.01
N GLY A 422 13.81 -18.10 3.77
CA GLY A 422 13.53 -18.47 5.16
C GLY A 422 13.13 -19.95 5.30
N ARG A 423 12.27 -20.46 4.42
CA ARG A 423 11.79 -21.86 4.39
C ARG A 423 12.94 -22.86 4.21
N VAL A 424 13.96 -22.51 3.42
CA VAL A 424 15.17 -23.32 3.17
C VAL A 424 16.15 -23.21 4.34
N ALA A 425 16.39 -21.99 4.83
CA ALA A 425 17.38 -21.73 5.86
C ALA A 425 16.95 -22.21 7.26
N GLY A 426 15.68 -22.04 7.62
CA GLY A 426 15.13 -22.35 8.94
C GLY A 426 15.50 -23.74 9.47
N PRO A 427 15.27 -24.83 8.71
CA PRO A 427 15.67 -26.18 9.12
C PRO A 427 17.17 -26.40 9.39
N ARG A 428 18.04 -25.48 8.96
CA ARG A 428 19.50 -25.55 9.14
C ARG A 428 19.97 -24.77 10.36
N VAL A 429 19.35 -23.63 10.63
CA VAL A 429 19.85 -22.66 11.62
C VAL A 429 19.03 -22.62 12.90
N LEU A 430 17.78 -23.09 12.88
CA LEU A 430 16.88 -23.04 14.03
C LEU A 430 17.12 -24.18 15.05
N PRO A 431 16.79 -23.95 16.34
CA PRO A 431 16.90 -24.95 17.39
C PRO A 431 16.12 -26.25 17.09
N ALA A 432 16.55 -27.37 17.68
CA ALA A 432 15.95 -28.68 17.42
C ALA A 432 14.44 -28.75 17.76
N THR A 433 14.00 -28.09 18.84
CA THR A 433 12.60 -28.00 19.25
C THR A 433 11.75 -27.27 18.21
N THR A 434 12.25 -26.14 17.70
CA THR A 434 11.62 -25.36 16.64
C THR A 434 11.52 -26.17 15.34
N ARG A 435 12.58 -26.89 14.97
CA ARG A 435 12.59 -27.75 13.78
C ARG A 435 11.60 -28.91 13.88
N GLN A 436 11.43 -29.50 15.07
CA GLN A 436 10.40 -30.50 15.30
C GLN A 436 9.00 -29.91 15.09
N ARG A 437 8.73 -28.73 15.66
CA ARG A 437 7.44 -28.06 15.49
C ARG A 437 7.17 -27.71 14.03
N LEU A 438 8.17 -27.21 13.30
CA LEU A 438 8.08 -26.91 11.87
C LEU A 438 7.72 -28.17 11.05
N SER A 439 8.30 -29.33 11.39
CA SER A 439 7.95 -30.59 10.74
C SER A 439 6.49 -30.99 10.97
N GLU A 440 5.92 -30.71 12.15
CA GLU A 440 4.51 -30.98 12.45
C GLU A 440 3.58 -30.07 11.64
N LEU A 441 3.92 -28.78 11.52
CA LEU A 441 3.16 -27.81 10.72
C LEU A 441 3.17 -28.19 9.23
N ARG A 442 4.35 -28.49 8.67
CA ARG A 442 4.51 -28.93 7.28
C ARG A 442 3.73 -30.22 6.99
N ALA A 443 3.69 -31.15 7.94
CA ALA A 443 2.89 -32.37 7.82
C ALA A 443 1.37 -32.09 7.82
N CYS A 444 0.91 -31.09 8.57
CA CYS A 444 -0.48 -30.63 8.49
C CYS A 444 -0.78 -30.04 7.10
N GLU A 445 0.07 -29.14 6.60
CA GLU A 445 -0.12 -28.44 5.32
C GLU A 445 -0.07 -29.37 4.10
N ALA A 446 0.70 -30.46 4.21
CA ALA A 446 0.80 -31.50 3.19
C ALA A 446 -0.39 -32.48 3.19
N THR A 447 -1.37 -32.30 4.09
CA THR A 447 -2.54 -33.18 4.16
C THR A 447 -3.32 -33.13 2.83
N PRO A 448 -3.60 -34.29 2.21
CA PRO A 448 -4.49 -34.35 1.05
C PRO A 448 -5.90 -33.90 1.45
N LEU A 449 -6.40 -32.86 0.81
CA LEU A 449 -7.79 -32.39 0.96
C LEU A 449 -8.67 -33.01 -0.11
N LEU A 450 -8.18 -33.07 -1.34
CA LEU A 450 -8.89 -33.60 -2.50
C LEU A 450 -7.99 -34.59 -3.25
N PRO A 451 -8.55 -35.57 -3.98
CA PRO A 451 -7.77 -36.39 -4.89
C PRO A 451 -7.03 -35.49 -5.89
N ALA A 452 -5.71 -35.68 -6.05
CA ALA A 452 -4.92 -34.92 -7.02
C ALA A 452 -5.37 -35.20 -8.47
N SER A 453 -5.15 -34.23 -9.37
CA SER A 453 -5.40 -34.46 -10.79
C SER A 453 -4.46 -35.54 -11.34
N THR A 454 -4.98 -36.42 -12.21
CA THR A 454 -4.17 -37.43 -12.91
C THR A 454 -3.23 -36.81 -13.95
N SER A 455 -3.53 -35.59 -14.41
CA SER A 455 -2.67 -34.79 -15.29
C SER A 455 -2.71 -33.34 -14.80
N PRO A 456 -1.85 -32.97 -13.84
CA PRO A 456 -1.82 -31.60 -13.34
C PRO A 456 -1.25 -30.68 -14.43
N ALA A 457 -2.00 -29.63 -14.78
CA ALA A 457 -1.46 -28.54 -15.58
C ALA A 457 -0.27 -27.91 -14.84
N SER A 458 0.70 -27.37 -15.56
CA SER A 458 1.75 -26.56 -14.95
C SER A 458 1.30 -25.10 -14.86
N PRO A 459 1.66 -24.38 -13.79
CA PRO A 459 1.40 -22.95 -13.71
C PRO A 459 2.13 -22.22 -14.85
N VAL A 460 1.44 -21.32 -15.53
CA VAL A 460 1.99 -20.48 -16.60
C VAL A 460 2.07 -19.06 -16.08
N VAL A 461 3.27 -18.50 -16.06
CA VAL A 461 3.51 -17.09 -15.72
C VAL A 461 4.26 -16.44 -16.88
N SER A 462 3.78 -15.28 -17.31
CA SER A 462 4.44 -14.51 -18.35
C SER A 462 5.52 -13.64 -17.72
N PRO A 463 6.74 -13.58 -18.30
CA PRO A 463 7.76 -12.65 -17.84
C PRO A 463 7.25 -11.21 -17.88
N SER A 464 7.43 -10.49 -16.78
CA SER A 464 7.16 -9.05 -16.68
C SER A 464 8.44 -8.23 -16.92
N ARG A 465 8.30 -6.90 -16.99
CA ARG A 465 9.44 -5.97 -17.13
C ARG A 465 10.40 -6.11 -15.96
N THR A 466 11.66 -5.75 -16.15
CA THR A 466 12.66 -5.76 -15.08
C THR A 466 12.55 -4.53 -14.19
N VAL A 467 13.07 -4.61 -12.96
CA VAL A 467 13.17 -3.43 -12.06
C VAL A 467 13.99 -2.30 -12.70
N ALA A 468 15.02 -2.63 -13.48
CA ALA A 468 15.84 -1.64 -14.19
C ALA A 468 15.07 -0.93 -15.33
N GLU A 469 14.19 -1.63 -16.04
CA GLU A 469 13.31 -0.99 -17.04
C GLU A 469 12.33 -0.03 -16.37
N LEU A 470 11.76 -0.42 -15.23
CA LEU A 470 10.84 0.44 -14.48
C LEU A 470 11.54 1.67 -13.90
N GLU A 471 12.77 1.55 -13.43
CA GLU A 471 13.57 2.69 -12.96
C GLU A 471 13.76 3.76 -14.06
N VAL A 472 14.01 3.33 -15.30
CA VAL A 472 14.09 4.25 -16.44
C VAL A 472 12.75 4.95 -16.67
N ASP A 473 11.63 4.21 -16.56
CA ASP A 473 10.29 4.76 -16.73
C ASP A 473 9.92 5.75 -15.59
N VAL A 474 10.24 5.43 -14.33
CA VAL A 474 10.04 6.31 -13.17
C VAL A 474 10.81 7.62 -13.35
N ALA A 475 12.07 7.54 -13.78
CA ALA A 475 12.88 8.73 -14.05
C ALA A 475 12.34 9.54 -15.24
N GLY A 476 11.81 8.86 -16.26
CA GLY A 476 11.25 9.48 -17.47
C GLY A 476 9.92 10.19 -17.25
N ASP A 477 9.14 9.78 -16.24
CA ASP A 477 7.80 10.31 -15.94
C ASP A 477 7.81 11.48 -14.94
N ARG A 478 9.00 11.89 -14.51
CA ARG A 478 9.24 12.94 -13.52
C ARG A 478 8.84 14.34 -14.04
N PRO A 479 7.95 15.09 -13.34
CA PRO A 479 7.49 16.40 -13.78
C PRO A 479 8.59 17.48 -13.66
N GLY A 480 8.56 18.46 -14.56
CA GLY A 480 9.45 19.62 -14.49
C GLY A 480 9.07 20.64 -13.40
N PHE A 481 10.08 21.38 -12.92
CA PHE A 481 9.99 22.39 -11.86
C PHE A 481 10.78 23.65 -12.18
N TYR A 482 10.16 24.79 -11.92
CA TYR A 482 10.82 26.10 -11.98
C TYR A 482 11.54 26.50 -10.69
N GLY A 483 11.35 25.79 -9.56
CA GLY A 483 11.96 26.22 -8.30
C GLY A 483 11.16 27.30 -7.56
N VAL A 484 9.84 27.37 -7.75
CA VAL A 484 8.97 28.38 -7.12
C VAL A 484 7.72 27.77 -6.50
N ARG A 485 7.19 28.45 -5.47
CA ARG A 485 5.76 28.37 -5.13
C ARG A 485 5.12 29.72 -5.45
N TYR A 486 3.82 29.67 -5.68
CA TYR A 486 3.07 30.83 -6.11
C TYR A 486 1.66 30.78 -5.53
N SER A 487 0.99 31.93 -5.56
CA SER A 487 -0.42 32.07 -5.25
C SER A 487 -1.19 32.41 -6.52
N ASP A 488 -2.35 31.79 -6.67
CA ASP A 488 -3.34 32.22 -7.67
C ASP A 488 -3.90 33.61 -7.29
N PRO A 489 -4.47 34.35 -8.27
CA PRO A 489 -5.15 35.60 -7.99
C PRO A 489 -6.30 35.37 -6.99
N PRO A 490 -6.51 36.28 -6.02
CA PRO A 490 -7.64 36.16 -5.12
C PRO A 490 -8.97 36.20 -5.90
N HIS A 491 -9.96 35.44 -5.42
CA HIS A 491 -11.30 35.50 -6.00
C HIS A 491 -11.84 36.95 -5.97
N PRO A 492 -12.46 37.42 -7.07
CA PRO A 492 -12.98 38.78 -7.12
C PRO A 492 -14.08 38.95 -6.07
N LYS A 493 -13.99 40.03 -5.27
CA LYS A 493 -15.06 40.40 -4.34
C LYS A 493 -16.31 40.79 -5.14
N ARG A 494 -17.49 40.56 -4.56
CA ARG A 494 -18.79 40.88 -5.20
C ARG A 494 -18.79 42.35 -5.68
N GLY A 495 -18.94 42.56 -6.98
CA GLY A 495 -18.94 43.89 -7.62
C GLY A 495 -17.59 44.37 -8.18
N GLN A 496 -16.52 43.58 -8.07
CA GLN A 496 -15.23 43.86 -8.72
C GLN A 496 -15.08 43.12 -10.06
N PRO A 497 -14.34 43.67 -11.03
CA PRO A 497 -14.00 42.97 -12.26
C PRO A 497 -13.25 41.66 -11.96
N ALA A 498 -13.59 40.59 -12.66
CA ALA A 498 -12.85 39.33 -12.55
C ALA A 498 -11.43 39.52 -13.09
N LEU A 499 -10.42 39.25 -12.26
CA LEU A 499 -9.04 39.17 -12.73
C LEU A 499 -8.86 37.92 -13.60
N PRO A 500 -8.01 37.97 -14.64
CA PRO A 500 -7.55 36.76 -15.33
C PRO A 500 -7.02 35.79 -14.27
N GLN A 501 -7.48 34.54 -14.29
CA GLN A 501 -7.14 33.56 -13.25
C GLN A 501 -5.80 32.86 -13.52
N GLY A 502 -5.13 33.19 -14.62
CA GLY A 502 -3.86 32.57 -15.02
C GLY A 502 -2.58 33.20 -14.47
N PRO A 503 -2.44 34.53 -14.35
CA PRO A 503 -1.24 35.11 -13.79
C PRO A 503 -1.04 34.70 -12.33
N VAL A 504 0.20 34.39 -11.94
CA VAL A 504 0.52 33.93 -10.59
C VAL A 504 1.49 34.86 -9.89
N THR A 505 1.38 34.96 -8.57
CA THR A 505 2.31 35.76 -7.76
C THR A 505 3.31 34.84 -7.06
N VAL A 506 4.59 35.06 -7.29
CA VAL A 506 5.68 34.29 -6.65
C VAL A 506 5.69 34.59 -5.15
N ASN A 507 5.52 33.57 -4.32
CA ASN A 507 5.49 33.71 -2.87
C ASN A 507 6.62 32.93 -2.17
N TRP A 508 7.34 32.08 -2.91
CA TRP A 508 8.53 31.40 -2.44
C TRP A 508 9.43 31.01 -3.62
N ILE A 509 10.74 31.04 -3.40
CA ILE A 509 11.76 30.65 -4.38
C ILE A 509 12.74 29.69 -3.72
N ALA A 510 13.02 28.58 -4.38
CA ALA A 510 14.06 27.63 -3.98
C ALA A 510 15.45 28.28 -4.13
N PRO A 511 16.21 28.46 -3.04
CA PRO A 511 17.57 28.99 -3.10
C PRO A 511 18.48 28.10 -3.93
N GLY A 512 19.25 28.70 -4.84
CA GLY A 512 20.06 27.98 -5.82
C GLY A 512 19.27 27.29 -6.94
N GLY A 513 17.94 27.32 -6.89
CA GLY A 513 17.06 26.72 -7.90
C GLY A 513 16.88 27.61 -9.15
N PRO A 514 16.21 27.11 -10.21
CA PRO A 514 16.15 27.78 -11.50
C PRO A 514 15.52 29.16 -11.45
N ALA A 515 14.48 29.33 -10.64
CA ALA A 515 13.86 30.62 -10.38
C ALA A 515 14.84 31.62 -9.76
N ALA A 516 15.60 31.22 -8.73
CA ALA A 516 16.60 32.09 -8.12
C ALA A 516 17.68 32.48 -9.14
N LEU A 517 18.17 31.51 -9.91
CA LEU A 517 19.20 31.73 -10.94
C LEU A 517 18.69 32.59 -12.12
N SER A 518 17.39 32.55 -12.43
CA SER A 518 16.78 33.40 -13.46
C SER A 518 16.59 34.86 -13.03
N GLY A 519 16.80 35.17 -11.76
CA GLY A 519 16.57 36.51 -11.19
C GLY A 519 15.10 36.80 -10.87
N LEU A 520 14.26 35.77 -10.77
CA LEU A 520 12.89 35.86 -10.26
C LEU A 520 12.94 36.23 -8.77
N ARG A 521 11.95 37.00 -8.29
CA ARG A 521 11.89 37.53 -6.91
C ARG A 521 10.54 37.26 -6.27
N LEU A 522 10.50 37.26 -4.94
CA LEU A 522 9.25 37.26 -4.19
C LEU A 522 8.41 38.48 -4.58
N GLY A 523 7.11 38.28 -4.81
CA GLY A 523 6.17 39.31 -5.23
C GLY A 523 6.08 39.52 -6.75
N ASP A 524 6.99 38.93 -7.54
CA ASP A 524 6.90 38.96 -9.00
C ASP A 524 5.59 38.33 -9.48
N ARG A 525 4.92 39.01 -10.41
CA ARG A 525 3.70 38.48 -11.04
C ARG A 525 4.04 37.90 -12.41
N VAL A 526 4.01 36.59 -12.55
CA VAL A 526 4.22 35.91 -13.83
C VAL A 526 2.93 36.01 -14.64
N ILE A 527 3.00 36.59 -15.84
CA ILE A 527 1.83 36.88 -16.69
C ILE A 527 1.84 36.12 -18.02
N ALA A 528 2.99 35.58 -18.46
CA ALA A 528 3.10 34.77 -19.67
C ALA A 528 4.28 33.79 -19.58
N VAL A 529 4.17 32.68 -20.32
CA VAL A 529 5.25 31.70 -20.52
C VAL A 529 5.45 31.51 -22.02
N ASP A 530 6.68 31.66 -22.51
CA ASP A 530 7.05 31.60 -23.93
C ASP A 530 6.14 32.47 -24.82
N GLU A 531 5.91 33.72 -24.38
CA GLU A 531 5.05 34.72 -25.03
C GLU A 531 3.55 34.39 -25.04
N ILE A 532 3.14 33.24 -24.49
CA ILE A 532 1.73 32.86 -24.33
C ILE A 532 1.21 33.42 -23.01
N PRO A 533 0.23 34.36 -23.02
CA PRO A 533 -0.36 34.90 -21.80
C PRO A 533 -1.03 33.80 -20.97
N LEU A 534 -0.84 33.87 -19.65
CA LEU A 534 -1.53 32.99 -18.71
C LEU A 534 -2.96 33.49 -18.53
N GLY A 535 -3.94 32.72 -19.02
CA GLY A 535 -5.37 33.05 -19.00
C GLY A 535 -6.17 32.24 -17.98
N ARG A 536 -5.70 31.03 -17.63
CA ARG A 536 -6.41 30.10 -16.72
C ARG A 536 -5.56 29.68 -15.54
N LYS A 537 -6.24 29.40 -14.44
CA LYS A 537 -5.68 28.72 -13.26
C LYS A 537 -4.93 27.47 -13.70
N GLY A 538 -3.75 27.24 -13.12
CA GLY A 538 -2.94 26.05 -13.38
C GLY A 538 -1.97 26.16 -14.56
N GLU A 539 -2.17 27.05 -15.54
CA GLU A 539 -1.34 27.10 -16.76
C GLU A 539 0.15 27.31 -16.49
N PHE A 540 0.51 28.07 -15.43
CA PHE A 540 1.91 28.22 -15.04
C PHE A 540 2.52 26.90 -14.57
N ARG A 541 1.82 26.12 -13.74
CA ARG A 541 2.26 24.79 -13.30
C ARG A 541 2.26 23.78 -14.44
N GLU A 542 1.21 23.76 -15.27
CA GLU A 542 1.15 22.95 -16.49
C GLU A 542 2.41 23.16 -17.34
N SER A 543 2.81 24.42 -17.54
CA SER A 543 3.99 24.76 -18.35
C SER A 543 5.31 24.26 -17.76
N ALA A 544 5.44 24.24 -16.42
CA ALA A 544 6.61 23.70 -15.74
C ALA A 544 6.62 22.17 -15.85
N PHE A 545 5.49 21.53 -15.53
CA PHE A 545 5.34 20.09 -15.42
C PHE A 545 5.58 19.39 -16.76
N LEU A 546 5.04 19.95 -17.85
CA LEU A 546 5.20 19.43 -19.21
C LEU A 546 6.56 19.76 -19.84
N SER A 547 7.43 20.50 -19.15
CA SER A 547 8.78 20.79 -19.64
C SER A 547 9.76 19.69 -19.23
N LYS A 548 10.71 19.37 -20.12
CA LYS A 548 11.77 18.40 -19.80
C LYS A 548 12.84 19.02 -18.89
N GLY A 549 13.44 18.21 -18.02
CA GLY A 549 14.61 18.62 -17.26
C GLY A 549 15.72 19.17 -18.18
N GLY A 550 16.33 20.30 -17.81
CA GLY A 550 17.34 20.99 -18.61
C GLY A 550 16.77 21.95 -19.67
N GLN A 551 15.46 21.94 -19.93
CA GLN A 551 14.81 22.89 -20.84
C GLN A 551 14.88 24.32 -20.29
N ARG A 552 14.97 25.31 -21.18
CA ARG A 552 14.85 26.74 -20.88
C ARG A 552 13.49 27.26 -21.34
N ARG A 553 12.89 28.14 -20.54
CA ARG A 553 11.57 28.76 -20.79
C ARG A 553 11.67 30.26 -20.54
N ARG A 554 10.83 31.06 -21.20
CA ARG A 554 10.82 32.53 -21.05
C ARG A 554 9.59 32.96 -20.25
N LEU A 555 9.81 33.49 -19.06
CA LEU A 555 8.75 34.05 -18.22
C LEU A 555 8.60 35.55 -18.50
N THR A 556 7.39 36.01 -18.82
CA THR A 556 7.09 37.44 -18.75
C THR A 556 6.57 37.76 -17.36
N VAL A 557 7.24 38.68 -16.68
CA VAL A 557 7.03 39.01 -15.28
C VAL A 557 6.70 40.50 -15.15
N GLU A 558 5.71 40.83 -14.34
CA GLU A 558 5.47 42.19 -13.87
C GLU A 558 6.10 42.38 -12.48
N ARG A 559 7.00 43.35 -12.39
CA ARG A 559 7.70 43.76 -11.17
C ARG A 559 7.60 45.28 -11.07
N ASP A 560 7.04 45.77 -9.97
CA ASP A 560 6.91 47.21 -9.69
C ASP A 560 6.28 48.02 -10.84
N GLY A 561 5.34 47.41 -11.57
CA GLY A 561 4.66 48.02 -12.72
C GLY A 561 5.41 47.94 -14.06
N ALA A 562 6.63 47.41 -14.08
CA ALA A 562 7.39 47.17 -15.31
C ALA A 562 7.27 45.69 -15.76
N LYS A 563 7.28 45.47 -17.07
CA LYS A 563 7.34 44.12 -17.67
C LYS A 563 8.79 43.74 -17.96
N LEU A 564 9.18 42.56 -17.52
CA LEU A 564 10.51 41.97 -17.69
C LEU A 564 10.35 40.58 -18.31
N VAL A 565 11.32 40.16 -19.12
CA VAL A 565 11.40 38.77 -19.60
C VAL A 565 12.58 38.10 -18.92
N LEU A 566 12.32 37.01 -18.21
CA LEU A 566 13.34 36.21 -17.53
C LEU A 566 13.45 34.84 -18.22
N GLU A 567 14.68 34.39 -18.46
CA GLU A 567 14.92 33.02 -18.92
C GLU A 567 15.12 32.10 -17.71
N ILE A 568 14.24 31.13 -17.57
CA ILE A 568 14.24 30.19 -16.45
C ILE A 568 14.63 28.78 -16.94
N GLY A 569 15.48 28.10 -16.17
CA GLY A 569 15.73 26.68 -16.37
C GLY A 569 14.62 25.81 -15.78
N VAL A 570 14.54 24.57 -16.23
CA VAL A 570 13.66 23.55 -15.67
C VAL A 570 14.55 22.49 -15.01
N LEU A 571 14.32 22.24 -13.72
CA LEU A 571 14.86 21.06 -13.05
C LEU A 571 13.75 20.03 -12.89
N PRO A 572 14.07 18.75 -12.79
CA PRO A 572 13.06 17.77 -12.41
C PRO A 572 12.60 18.03 -10.94
N PHE A 573 11.29 17.94 -10.67
CA PHE A 573 10.68 18.05 -9.33
C PHE A 573 10.58 16.67 -8.65
N PRO A 574 10.54 16.55 -7.30
CA PRO A 574 11.10 17.47 -6.31
C PRO A 574 12.60 17.65 -6.50
N LEU A 575 13.16 18.72 -5.92
CA LEU A 575 14.58 19.06 -6.03
C LEU A 575 15.52 18.04 -5.34
N SER A 576 14.97 17.14 -4.52
CA SER A 576 15.58 15.88 -4.09
C SER A 576 14.48 14.82 -3.97
N ASP A 577 14.72 13.66 -4.58
CA ASP A 577 13.85 12.48 -4.69
C ASP A 577 14.35 11.29 -3.86
N ARG A 578 15.37 11.54 -3.03
CA ARG A 578 15.91 10.59 -2.05
C ARG A 578 16.32 11.32 -0.76
N PRO A 579 16.43 10.60 0.36
CA PRO A 579 17.06 11.15 1.56
C PRO A 579 18.46 11.64 1.26
N PRO A 580 18.91 12.71 1.94
CA PRO A 580 20.31 13.13 1.89
C PRO A 580 21.22 11.98 2.35
N GLU A 581 22.25 11.65 1.55
CA GLU A 581 23.29 10.71 1.94
C GLU A 581 24.32 11.38 2.86
N LEU A 582 25.13 10.56 3.54
CA LEU A 582 26.15 11.06 4.47
C LEU A 582 27.11 12.01 3.75
N GLY A 583 27.25 13.23 4.28
CA GLY A 583 28.06 14.29 3.68
C GLY A 583 27.36 15.09 2.58
N GLU A 584 26.07 14.87 2.32
CA GLU A 584 25.28 15.71 1.40
C GLU A 584 24.58 16.86 2.11
N ARG A 585 24.42 17.97 1.39
CA ARG A 585 23.75 19.14 1.93
C ARG A 585 22.25 18.91 1.95
N VAL A 586 21.65 19.05 3.12
CA VAL A 586 20.21 18.90 3.28
C VAL A 586 19.49 20.04 2.56
N PRO A 587 18.46 19.73 1.74
CA PRO A 587 17.66 20.76 1.09
C PRO A 587 16.90 21.58 2.14
N LEU A 588 16.42 22.76 1.78
CA LEU A 588 15.63 23.54 2.73
C LEU A 588 14.36 22.81 3.14
N LEU A 589 14.15 22.74 4.44
CA LEU A 589 13.03 22.04 5.03
C LEU A 589 11.82 22.99 5.10
N PRO A 590 10.65 22.59 4.57
CA PRO A 590 9.44 23.41 4.59
C PRO A 590 8.75 23.38 5.97
N LEU A 591 9.50 23.74 7.01
CA LEU A 591 9.04 23.70 8.39
C LEU A 591 8.49 25.05 8.85
N ARG A 592 7.33 25.03 9.52
CA ARG A 592 6.75 26.21 10.17
C ARG A 592 7.01 26.16 11.67
N ALA A 593 7.49 27.24 12.27
CA ALA A 593 7.61 27.31 13.73
C ALA A 593 6.22 27.29 14.38
N LEU A 594 6.05 26.49 15.44
CA LEU A 594 4.85 26.55 16.29
C LEU A 594 4.78 27.91 17.01
N ASP A 595 5.90 28.32 17.61
CA ASP A 595 6.06 29.61 18.28
C ASP A 595 7.47 30.15 17.99
N GLY A 596 7.62 31.48 17.86
CA GLY A 596 8.92 32.13 17.69
C GLY A 596 9.63 31.81 16.37
N LEU A 597 10.96 31.73 16.40
CA LEU A 597 11.82 31.40 15.26
C LEU A 597 12.51 30.05 15.50
N LEU A 598 12.63 29.25 14.44
CA LEU A 598 13.45 28.04 14.46
C LEU A 598 14.94 28.42 14.37
N PRO A 599 15.85 27.62 14.98
CA PRO A 599 17.27 27.65 14.69
C PRO A 599 17.56 27.56 13.18
N GLY A 600 18.55 28.31 12.71
CA GLY A 600 18.97 28.28 11.31
C GLY A 600 19.74 27.00 10.99
N ILE A 601 19.36 26.31 9.91
CA ILE A 601 20.14 25.20 9.36
C ILE A 601 21.20 25.78 8.42
N GLY A 602 22.46 25.36 8.60
CA GLY A 602 23.58 25.86 7.79
C GLY A 602 24.05 27.27 8.14
N THR A 603 23.75 27.76 9.34
CA THR A 603 24.17 29.09 9.83
C THR A 603 25.36 29.04 10.80
N GLY A 604 26.15 27.96 10.76
CA GLY A 604 27.37 27.78 11.54
C GLY A 604 27.21 26.97 12.83
N ARG A 605 26.00 26.58 13.22
CA ARG A 605 25.72 25.71 14.38
C ARG A 605 25.15 24.37 13.91
N ARG A 606 25.59 23.27 14.54
CA ARG A 606 25.06 21.92 14.28
C ARG A 606 23.63 21.82 14.78
N VAL A 607 22.80 21.05 14.08
CA VAL A 607 21.37 20.93 14.37
C VAL A 607 20.98 19.45 14.48
N VAL A 608 20.19 19.10 15.48
CA VAL A 608 19.47 17.83 15.52
C VAL A 608 18.00 18.08 15.23
N LEU A 609 17.46 17.42 14.20
CA LEU A 609 16.01 17.28 14.05
C LEU A 609 15.57 16.05 14.83
N VAL A 610 14.59 16.20 15.71
CA VAL A 610 13.93 15.08 16.38
C VAL A 610 12.48 15.02 15.92
N PHE A 611 12.14 13.96 15.21
CA PHE A 611 10.77 13.69 14.78
C PHE A 611 10.03 13.01 15.92
N TRP A 612 8.88 13.55 16.30
CA TRP A 612 8.13 13.15 17.49
C TRP A 612 6.62 13.29 17.30
N ALA A 613 5.87 12.64 18.19
CA ALA A 613 4.42 12.80 18.28
C ALA A 613 3.92 12.88 19.73
N THR A 614 2.76 13.49 19.96
CA THR A 614 2.17 13.69 21.30
C THR A 614 1.87 12.37 22.02
N TRP A 615 1.46 11.35 21.25
CA TRP A 615 1.21 9.99 21.74
C TRP A 615 2.50 9.17 21.94
N CYS A 616 3.61 9.54 21.31
CA CYS A 616 4.87 8.78 21.33
C CYS A 616 5.54 8.75 22.72
N GLY A 617 5.32 7.66 23.46
CA GLY A 617 5.93 7.40 24.77
C GLY A 617 7.46 7.47 24.78
N PRO A 618 8.17 6.78 23.85
CA PRO A 618 9.62 6.82 23.78
C PRO A 618 10.19 8.22 23.47
N CYS A 619 9.52 9.02 22.63
CA CYS A 619 9.93 10.40 22.33
C CYS A 619 9.96 11.27 23.60
N LYS A 620 8.92 11.18 24.44
CA LYS A 620 8.85 11.92 25.70
C LYS A 620 9.98 11.52 26.66
N ARG A 621 10.36 10.24 26.68
CA ARG A 621 11.46 9.73 27.51
C ARG A 621 12.84 10.17 27.01
N SER A 622 13.01 10.43 25.71
CA SER A 622 14.30 10.84 25.13
C SER A 622 14.64 12.32 25.38
N LEU A 623 13.65 13.20 25.61
CA LEU A 623 13.86 14.65 25.71
C LEU A 623 14.96 15.07 26.70
N PRO A 624 15.04 14.55 27.95
CA PRO A 624 16.09 14.96 28.90
C PRO A 624 17.50 14.50 28.48
N LEU A 625 17.59 13.35 27.80
CA LEU A 625 18.85 12.83 27.27
C LEU A 625 19.29 13.61 26.04
N LEU A 626 18.35 13.91 25.14
CA LEU A 626 18.60 14.72 23.95
C LEU A 626 19.07 16.13 24.34
N LYS A 627 18.50 16.71 25.39
CA LYS A 627 18.92 18.01 25.91
C LYS A 627 20.37 17.97 26.37
N ARG A 628 20.74 16.97 27.19
CA ARG A 628 22.12 16.78 27.66
C ARG A 628 23.08 16.52 26.52
N PHE A 629 22.67 15.72 25.53
CA PHE A 629 23.46 15.42 24.34
C PHE A 629 23.75 16.70 23.52
N ALA A 630 22.71 17.50 23.26
CA ALA A 630 22.83 18.75 22.51
C ALA A 630 23.69 19.79 23.24
N GLU A 631 23.51 19.95 24.56
CA GLU A 631 24.33 20.84 25.40
C GLU A 631 25.81 20.42 25.39
N LYS A 632 26.09 19.12 25.56
CA LYS A 632 27.45 18.56 25.51
C LYS A 632 28.13 18.81 24.16
N ASN A 633 27.38 18.71 23.07
CA ASN A 633 27.90 18.82 21.69
C ASN A 633 27.73 20.21 21.08
N ALA A 634 27.29 21.21 21.85
CA ALA A 634 27.03 22.58 21.39
C ALA A 634 26.09 22.66 20.16
N MET A 635 25.04 21.84 20.15
CA MET A 635 24.08 21.72 19.05
C MET A 635 22.76 22.42 19.38
N ASP A 636 22.05 22.84 18.34
CA ASP A 636 20.66 23.25 18.43
C ASP A 636 19.73 22.06 18.15
N VAL A 637 18.52 22.07 18.70
CA VAL A 637 17.53 20.99 18.51
C VAL A 637 16.24 21.58 17.97
N ILE A 638 15.66 20.93 16.96
CA ILE A 638 14.36 21.26 16.38
C ILE A 638 13.47 20.03 16.51
N ALA A 639 12.34 20.18 17.20
CA ALA A 639 11.38 19.09 17.39
C ALA A 639 10.31 19.14 16.28
N VAL A 640 10.38 18.22 15.32
CA VAL A 640 9.53 18.18 14.13
C VAL A 640 8.34 17.24 14.35
N THR A 641 7.12 17.69 14.05
CA THR A 641 5.91 16.86 14.10
C THR A 641 5.01 17.12 12.90
N THR A 642 4.31 16.07 12.44
CA THR A 642 3.27 16.13 11.41
C THR A 642 1.88 16.39 11.99
N GLU A 643 1.74 16.42 13.33
CA GLU A 643 0.47 16.71 13.99
C GLU A 643 0.09 18.19 13.82
N ASP A 644 -1.22 18.46 13.72
CA ASP A 644 -1.72 19.82 13.59
C ASP A 644 -1.45 20.66 14.85
N GLU A 645 -1.36 21.97 14.66
CA GLU A 645 -1.09 22.93 15.73
C GLU A 645 -2.06 22.81 16.92
N GLY A 646 -3.34 22.50 16.68
CA GLY A 646 -4.36 22.34 17.72
C GLY A 646 -4.08 21.14 18.62
N THR A 647 -3.72 20.00 18.02
CA THR A 647 -3.30 18.79 18.73
C THR A 647 -2.06 19.05 19.57
N VAL A 648 -1.02 19.65 18.99
CA VAL A 648 0.24 19.97 19.68
C VAL A 648 0.00 20.94 20.85
N ARG A 649 -0.75 22.02 20.65
CA ARG A 649 -1.04 22.99 21.73
C ARG A 649 -1.87 22.37 22.85
N SER A 650 -2.79 21.46 22.55
CA SER A 650 -3.59 20.75 23.55
C SER A 650 -2.76 19.81 24.40
N PHE A 651 -1.78 19.15 23.79
CA PHE A 651 -0.77 18.36 24.49
C PHE A 651 0.09 19.24 25.40
N LEU A 652 0.64 20.35 24.89
CA LEU A 652 1.54 21.23 25.66
C LEU A 652 0.89 21.80 26.92
N LYS A 653 -0.42 22.09 26.89
CA LYS A 653 -1.17 22.51 28.09
C LYS A 653 -1.12 21.48 29.23
N LYS A 654 -1.07 20.19 28.90
CA LYS A 654 -1.03 19.08 29.87
C LYS A 654 0.40 18.67 30.21
N PHE A 655 1.29 18.74 29.22
CA PHE A 655 2.66 18.26 29.31
C PHE A 655 3.59 19.26 30.03
N GLY A 656 3.30 20.56 29.95
CA GLY A 656 4.14 21.61 30.50
C GLY A 656 5.22 22.09 29.53
N PRO A 657 6.25 22.80 30.03
CA PRO A 657 7.27 23.42 29.18
C PRO A 657 8.01 22.39 28.32
N PHE A 658 7.93 22.55 27.00
CA PHE A 658 8.69 21.73 26.06
C PHE A 658 10.12 22.26 25.93
N PRO A 659 11.15 21.40 25.97
CA PRO A 659 12.54 21.85 26.08
C PRO A 659 13.17 22.39 24.78
N PHE A 660 12.47 22.27 23.64
CA PHE A 660 13.00 22.63 22.32
C PHE A 660 11.98 23.43 21.50
N PRO A 661 12.41 24.27 20.54
CA PRO A 661 11.54 24.83 19.52
C PRO A 661 10.83 23.72 18.73
N ILE A 662 9.51 23.86 18.55
CA ILE A 662 8.69 22.90 17.81
C ILE A 662 8.46 23.42 16.39
N ALA A 663 8.71 22.56 15.41
CA ALA A 663 8.45 22.76 14.01
C ALA A 663 7.28 21.87 13.55
N LEU A 664 6.32 22.48 12.87
CA LEU A 664 5.19 21.82 12.25
C LEU A 664 5.56 21.49 10.80
N ASP A 665 5.47 20.22 10.45
CA ASP A 665 5.65 19.66 9.12
C ASP A 665 4.27 19.35 8.53
N GLU A 666 3.49 20.41 8.26
CA GLU A 666 2.05 20.34 7.95
C GLU A 666 1.72 19.46 6.73
N ASP A 667 2.64 19.36 5.78
CA ASP A 667 2.49 18.54 4.57
C ASP A 667 3.25 17.19 4.66
N GLY A 668 3.85 16.87 5.81
CA GLY A 668 4.68 15.67 6.01
C GLY A 668 5.96 15.61 5.15
N LYS A 669 6.29 16.68 4.42
CA LYS A 669 7.36 16.70 3.40
C LYS A 669 8.74 16.52 4.00
N THR A 670 8.97 17.10 5.18
CA THR A 670 10.24 16.96 5.88
C THR A 670 10.41 15.55 6.43
N SER A 671 9.34 15.01 7.01
CA SER A 671 9.28 13.63 7.52
C SER A 671 9.46 12.61 6.40
N LYS A 672 8.86 12.88 5.24
CA LYS A 672 8.99 12.10 4.01
C LYS A 672 10.41 12.13 3.45
N LEU A 673 11.05 13.31 3.39
CA LEU A 673 12.45 13.46 2.94
C LEU A 673 13.43 12.62 3.76
N PHE A 674 13.17 12.45 5.06
CA PHE A 674 14.04 11.71 5.97
C PHE A 674 13.53 10.31 6.30
N GLU A 675 12.57 9.79 5.52
CA GLU A 675 12.00 8.43 5.68
C GLU A 675 11.61 8.12 7.13
N VAL A 676 10.83 9.03 7.71
CA VAL A 676 10.35 8.89 9.09
C VAL A 676 9.16 7.94 9.11
N GLU A 677 9.44 6.64 9.26
CA GLU A 677 8.45 5.57 9.38
C GLU A 677 7.96 5.37 10.83
N GLY A 678 8.74 5.84 11.81
CA GLY A 678 8.45 5.71 13.23
C GLY A 678 9.13 6.81 14.06
N THR A 679 8.56 7.09 15.24
CA THR A 679 9.09 8.11 16.17
C THR A 679 9.54 7.46 17.51
N PRO A 680 10.64 7.94 18.12
CA PRO A 680 11.48 9.05 17.68
C PRO A 680 12.46 8.67 16.56
N ARG A 681 12.64 9.60 15.62
CA ARG A 681 13.73 9.59 14.62
C ARG A 681 14.59 10.81 14.84
N PHE A 682 15.91 10.65 14.77
CA PHE A 682 16.89 11.70 14.97
C PHE A 682 17.72 11.89 13.70
N ILE A 683 17.88 13.14 13.26
CA ILE A 683 18.70 13.53 12.10
C ILE A 683 19.72 14.55 12.58
N HIS A 684 21.01 14.29 12.38
CA HIS A 684 22.09 15.17 12.75
C HIS A 684 22.64 15.89 11.52
N LEU A 685 22.65 17.22 11.61
CA LEU A 685 23.18 18.14 10.60
C LEU A 685 24.37 18.90 11.17
N ASP A 686 25.40 19.11 10.35
CA ASP A 686 26.54 19.93 10.71
C ASP A 686 26.26 21.44 10.63
N GLY A 687 27.28 22.27 10.89
CA GLY A 687 27.16 23.72 10.89
C GLY A 687 26.88 24.35 9.53
N GLU A 688 27.15 23.66 8.44
CA GLU A 688 26.92 24.12 7.06
C GLU A 688 25.62 23.53 6.44
N GLY A 689 24.99 22.61 7.18
CA GLY A 689 23.72 21.97 6.85
C GLY A 689 23.89 20.64 6.12
N PHE A 690 25.06 19.98 6.25
CA PHE A 690 25.28 18.65 5.70
C PHE A 690 24.80 17.55 6.65
N PHE A 691 24.26 16.48 6.07
CA PHE A 691 23.81 15.31 6.82
C PHE A 691 25.00 14.52 7.36
N VAL A 692 25.01 14.26 8.67
CA VAL A 692 26.12 13.61 9.37
C VAL A 692 25.78 12.16 9.71
N ASP A 693 24.68 11.95 10.42
CA ASP A 693 24.15 10.64 10.78
C ASP A 693 22.67 10.71 11.19
N SER A 694 22.05 9.55 11.36
CA SER A 694 20.69 9.43 11.87
C SER A 694 20.54 8.20 12.76
N GLY A 695 19.48 8.19 13.57
CA GLY A 695 19.13 7.03 14.39
C GLY A 695 17.64 6.99 14.69
N SER A 696 17.12 5.78 14.93
CA SER A 696 15.71 5.51 15.22
C SER A 696 15.54 4.80 16.55
N GLY A 697 14.37 4.97 17.17
CA GLY A 697 14.01 4.28 18.41
C GLY A 697 14.67 4.88 19.65
N PHE A 698 14.42 4.26 20.81
CA PHE A 698 14.92 4.74 22.10
C PHE A 698 15.18 3.57 23.07
N GLY A 699 16.45 3.20 23.23
CA GLY A 699 16.94 2.15 24.12
C GLY A 699 17.61 2.64 25.41
N GLY A 700 17.37 3.91 25.81
CA GLY A 700 17.99 4.52 26.99
C GLY A 700 19.16 5.48 26.70
N GLU A 701 19.58 5.60 25.45
CA GLU A 701 20.59 6.55 24.96
C GLU A 701 20.13 7.24 23.66
N ILE A 702 20.83 8.30 23.24
CA ILE A 702 20.57 8.98 21.96
C ILE A 702 21.33 8.25 20.86
N PRO A 703 20.65 7.74 19.81
CA PRO A 703 21.27 6.92 18.76
C PRO A 703 21.97 7.80 17.71
N LEU A 704 22.80 8.75 18.15
CA LEU A 704 23.64 9.61 17.31
C LEU A 704 25.09 9.53 17.80
N ARG A 705 26.05 9.68 16.88
CA ARG A 705 27.47 9.68 17.22
C ARG A 705 27.82 10.89 18.08
N ASP A 706 28.63 10.66 19.12
CA ASP A 706 29.23 11.74 19.89
C ASP A 706 30.32 12.42 19.05
N VAL A 707 30.22 13.73 18.88
CA VAL A 707 31.13 14.53 18.05
C VAL A 707 31.90 15.56 18.87
N SER A 708 31.90 15.41 20.20
CA SER A 708 32.69 16.26 21.08
C SER A 708 34.18 16.19 20.69
N GLY A 709 34.74 17.33 20.27
CA GLY A 709 36.16 17.45 19.88
C GLY A 709 36.45 17.38 18.37
N VAL A 710 35.47 17.10 17.53
CA VAL A 710 35.60 17.23 16.06
C VAL A 710 35.34 18.70 15.71
N ARG A 711 36.35 19.42 15.19
CA ARG A 711 36.20 20.80 14.70
C ARG A 711 35.52 20.79 13.34
#